data_AF-A0A7J6MTZ4-F1
#
_entry.id   AF-A0A7J6MTZ4-F1
#
_cell.length_a   1.000
_cell.length_b   1.000
_cell.length_c   1.000
_cell.angle_alpha   90.00
_cell.angle_beta   90.00
_cell.angle_gamma   90.00
#
_symmetry.space_group_name_H-M   'P 1'
#
loop_
_entity.id
_entity.type
_entity.pdbx_description
1 polymer ?
#
loop_
_entity_poly.entity_id
_entity_poly.type
_entity_poly.pdbx_seq_one_letter_code
_entity_poly.pdbx_strand_id
1 'polypeptide(L)'
;MATIHGGSGGGLPGPVLVRTSRFLIDALYIELENMGLPVVRNIGNLQRSYEGVFISSASPEDLFKVVYRSRITHNVLGLLHHDGRHEACDRNGLYRWVKNEIPFREVLPSFVPDSSFWVRLADGDYSTEMSMRDAEVQRAARQGIQCYFHKKFGSVPRALREESDFMFFITPPSSEYGGGVGLWVDYGYRNEAKSLNSTEALGPFPEDKRCPGKHLRGSVAAAILCGARYVPGRDVLVDPYCEDGGTLLVEARRWAQRLDPGVHADAASCKPLAFPGSEELWRALVEESASRQLGSDTTARVFGACVDPVNRAKARRNLTGGIVSAAPLLEYVPPEPPTLVLTRSPQRVWSSPDEAGAWMAELKEWASGFRRPRVFVLHGPGQPLCDAQEVSRMARRRLAASGRTAAVHPITLEADTPAVRELAGEIRSATAGQGEQHRIPLLRIHEVLEEALPKMRGPPSADIQLLLKHYHHKLYLSTDSSSDYLAALALLASSGARLGSRVGDMVKQSSQVLMDNLHNASLKKSTAELASLDVLLNALSICARLHLRGCPPPDALPRRIANVICKEQFADKFVSEVPSQDAWTMLRSLAAIGSAPPAALFLLDRYFDREGRIAQLPRVKVVQMVEALCMLRSRGPALQAVCDQLATQVVKISPQQRLALLRSFAAINVAPNLLYLFLGSGRRWRLKLSASNQAEMLSAFAELRFRPRGSTFFKDLILTVLRGRPGADPLRLCYDLFLLDMFDEPSFKRLETTINSPQRDEIPLEEACRVLASLGYFCYGQPSTYDALLGEIARFEASLYQNRQCLVQLKSLEIGFRIGHSAFSISNLSPSAQQTLLRVRHAEVADLSRDAAPTGWTQDVRRIAGQVCNRTYFNITVGPFLVDFVRTSDGTPQTKLDKGGDERLQAVRQCVALEPLKGQCFYRGSDDSELTSSSKYRHLLLRGLGIEVCPVSRQQWAETSSLSTTLSLS
;
A
#
# COMPACT_ATOMS: atom_id res chain seq x y z
N MET A 1 4.27 24.27 -41.08
CA MET A 1 4.50 22.89 -41.59
C MET A 1 6.00 22.69 -41.74
N ALA A 2 6.62 21.92 -40.84
CA ALA A 2 7.99 21.44 -41.02
C ALA A 2 7.89 19.96 -41.41
N THR A 3 8.22 19.66 -42.66
CA THR A 3 8.37 18.30 -43.17
C THR A 3 9.51 17.62 -42.42
N ILE A 4 9.20 16.65 -41.56
CA ILE A 4 10.19 15.79 -40.91
C ILE A 4 10.58 14.72 -41.93
N HIS A 5 11.56 15.03 -42.78
CA HIS A 5 12.16 14.04 -43.67
C HIS A 5 13.08 13.12 -42.86
N GLY A 6 12.79 11.82 -42.89
CA GLY A 6 13.72 10.77 -42.48
C GLY A 6 14.89 10.73 -43.45
N GLY A 7 16.05 11.22 -43.00
CA GLY A 7 17.32 11.06 -43.68
C GLY A 7 17.88 9.66 -43.44
N SER A 8 18.09 8.92 -44.53
CA SER A 8 18.82 7.65 -44.56
C SER A 8 20.30 7.89 -44.24
N GLY A 9 20.72 7.58 -43.01
CA GLY A 9 22.11 7.58 -42.62
C GLY A 9 22.28 7.37 -41.11
N GLY A 10 22.61 6.13 -40.71
CA GLY A 10 23.20 5.81 -39.41
C GLY A 10 22.45 6.25 -38.14
N GLY A 11 21.44 5.48 -37.73
CA GLY A 11 21.26 5.10 -36.31
C GLY A 11 20.86 6.16 -35.27
N LEU A 12 19.97 7.11 -35.58
CA LEU A 12 19.34 7.97 -34.56
C LEU A 12 17.81 7.79 -34.49
N PRO A 13 17.20 7.79 -33.29
CA PRO A 13 15.76 7.66 -33.12
C PRO A 13 15.01 8.87 -33.69
N GLY A 14 13.75 8.64 -34.12
CA GLY A 14 12.84 9.69 -34.57
C GLY A 14 12.52 10.73 -33.46
N PRO A 15 11.56 11.65 -33.67
CA PRO A 15 11.24 12.69 -32.70
C PRO A 15 10.93 12.08 -31.33
N VAL A 16 11.51 12.68 -30.28
CA VAL A 16 11.35 12.24 -28.89
C VAL A 16 10.37 13.16 -28.19
N LEU A 17 9.38 12.55 -27.54
CA LEU A 17 8.36 13.22 -26.75
C LEU A 17 8.65 13.00 -25.26
N VAL A 18 8.89 14.10 -24.54
CA VAL A 18 9.04 14.12 -23.09
C VAL A 18 7.70 14.47 -22.48
N ARG A 19 6.98 13.49 -21.93
CA ARG A 19 5.60 13.67 -21.41
C ARG A 19 5.57 14.21 -19.99
N THR A 20 4.60 15.06 -19.69
CA THR A 20 4.25 15.52 -18.34
C THR A 20 2.79 15.97 -18.29
N SER A 21 2.25 16.27 -17.11
CA SER A 21 0.89 16.84 -17.01
C SER A 21 0.78 18.15 -17.79
N ARG A 22 -0.35 18.40 -18.47
CA ARG A 22 -0.57 19.62 -19.28
C ARG A 22 -0.24 20.94 -18.57
N PHE A 23 -0.54 21.05 -17.28
CA PHE A 23 -0.28 22.26 -16.48
C PHE A 23 1.19 22.42 -16.03
N LEU A 24 2.05 21.42 -16.31
CA LEU A 24 3.48 21.42 -15.98
C LEU A 24 4.38 21.66 -17.20
N ILE A 25 3.80 21.76 -18.41
CA ILE A 25 4.55 21.86 -19.67
C ILE A 25 5.55 23.04 -19.64
N ASP A 26 5.13 24.21 -19.14
CA ASP A 26 6.01 25.39 -19.08
C ASP A 26 7.20 25.19 -18.13
N ALA A 27 7.00 24.50 -17.01
CA ALA A 27 8.08 24.17 -16.10
C ALA A 27 9.03 23.12 -16.70
N LEU A 28 8.48 22.16 -17.47
CA LEU A 28 9.28 21.17 -18.20
C LEU A 28 10.15 21.83 -19.28
N TYR A 29 9.63 22.84 -20.00
CA TYR A 29 10.44 23.62 -20.95
C TYR A 29 11.68 24.20 -20.29
N ILE A 30 11.50 24.88 -19.17
CA ILE A 30 12.59 25.51 -18.42
C ILE A 30 13.59 24.44 -17.96
N GLU A 31 13.10 23.29 -17.47
CA GLU A 31 13.96 22.19 -17.04
C GLU A 31 14.79 21.60 -18.19
N LEU A 32 14.18 21.32 -19.34
CA LEU A 32 14.86 20.74 -20.50
C LEU A 32 15.88 21.71 -21.13
N GLU A 33 15.57 23.01 -21.16
CA GLU A 33 16.51 24.03 -21.63
C GLU A 33 17.69 24.22 -20.68
N ASN A 34 17.45 24.14 -19.36
CA ASN A 34 18.53 24.15 -18.37
C ASN A 34 19.44 22.91 -18.49
N MET A 35 18.94 21.82 -19.07
CA MET A 35 19.76 20.65 -19.43
C MET A 35 20.52 20.83 -20.75
N GLY A 36 20.32 21.95 -21.46
CA GLY A 36 20.96 22.24 -22.74
C GLY A 36 20.32 21.50 -23.93
N LEU A 37 19.09 21.01 -23.79
CA LEU A 37 18.45 20.20 -24.83
C LEU A 37 17.79 21.06 -25.92
N PRO A 38 17.81 20.62 -27.19
CA PRO A 38 17.20 21.36 -28.28
C PRO A 38 15.68 21.16 -28.29
N VAL A 39 14.98 22.04 -27.56
CA VAL A 39 13.52 21.96 -27.39
C VAL A 39 12.76 22.61 -28.55
N VAL A 40 11.72 21.93 -29.07
CA VAL A 40 10.92 22.44 -30.19
C VAL A 40 9.71 23.23 -29.66
N ARG A 41 9.82 24.56 -29.64
CA ARG A 41 8.76 25.47 -29.12
C ARG A 41 7.60 25.75 -30.08
N ASN A 42 7.71 25.38 -31.36
CA ASN A 42 6.82 25.88 -32.42
C ASN A 42 5.64 24.96 -32.77
N ILE A 43 5.14 24.20 -31.79
CA ILE A 43 4.12 23.17 -32.01
C ILE A 43 2.97 23.23 -30.99
N GLY A 44 2.46 24.44 -30.72
CA GLY A 44 1.53 24.72 -29.62
C GLY A 44 0.24 23.87 -29.57
N ASN A 45 -0.26 23.39 -30.71
CA ASN A 45 -1.39 22.45 -30.73
C ASN A 45 -0.93 21.00 -30.43
N LEU A 46 0.16 20.54 -31.06
CA LEU A 46 0.80 19.21 -30.85
C LEU A 46 1.12 18.92 -29.38
N GLN A 47 1.64 19.93 -28.68
CA GLN A 47 2.06 19.79 -27.29
C GLN A 47 0.91 19.66 -26.31
N ARG A 48 -0.24 20.27 -26.63
CA ARG A 48 -1.46 20.19 -25.82
C ARG A 48 -2.16 18.83 -26.00
N SER A 49 -2.08 18.24 -27.19
CA SER A 49 -2.72 16.95 -27.48
C SER A 49 -1.91 15.75 -26.98
N TYR A 50 -0.59 15.83 -26.96
CA TYR A 50 0.29 14.73 -26.48
C TYR A 50 0.76 14.88 -25.02
N GLU A 51 0.35 15.96 -24.35
CA GLU A 51 0.75 16.30 -22.98
C GLU A 51 2.26 16.19 -22.76
N GLY A 52 3.03 16.98 -23.50
CA GLY A 52 4.48 16.89 -23.45
C GLY A 52 5.22 17.85 -24.35
N VAL A 53 6.55 17.75 -24.30
CA VAL A 53 7.50 18.62 -25.00
C VAL A 53 8.34 17.78 -25.94
N PHE A 54 8.48 18.23 -27.19
CA PHE A 54 9.31 17.55 -28.20
C PHE A 54 10.74 18.08 -28.17
N ILE A 55 11.71 17.19 -28.35
CA ILE A 55 13.13 17.52 -28.54
C ILE A 55 13.60 17.06 -29.93
N SER A 56 14.33 17.91 -30.65
CA SER A 56 14.56 17.75 -32.11
C SER A 56 15.71 16.83 -32.50
N SER A 57 16.70 16.63 -31.63
CA SER A 57 17.69 15.56 -31.80
C SER A 57 18.17 15.14 -30.42
N ALA A 58 17.87 13.91 -30.03
CA ALA A 58 18.43 13.36 -28.81
C ALA A 58 19.51 12.37 -29.23
N SER A 59 20.77 12.73 -29.00
CA SER A 59 21.79 11.69 -28.87
C SER A 59 21.33 10.72 -27.77
N PRO A 60 21.77 9.45 -27.77
CA PRO A 60 21.47 8.54 -26.66
C PRO A 60 21.80 9.18 -25.31
N GLU A 61 22.89 9.94 -25.22
CA GLU A 61 23.30 10.71 -24.03
C GLU A 61 22.23 11.71 -23.56
N ASP A 62 21.58 12.43 -24.48
CA ASP A 62 20.50 13.37 -24.15
C ASP A 62 19.26 12.66 -23.60
N LEU A 63 18.92 11.50 -24.15
CA LEU A 63 17.84 10.65 -23.63
C LEU A 63 18.14 10.19 -22.20
N PHE A 64 19.35 9.68 -21.95
CA PHE A 64 19.77 9.25 -20.62
C PHE A 64 19.77 10.43 -19.64
N LYS A 65 20.21 11.63 -20.06
CA LYS A 65 20.14 12.86 -19.25
C LYS A 65 18.71 13.18 -18.84
N VAL A 66 17.74 13.16 -19.76
CA VAL A 66 16.33 13.41 -19.42
C VAL A 66 15.80 12.36 -18.44
N VAL A 67 16.02 11.07 -18.74
CA VAL A 67 15.56 9.95 -17.92
C VAL A 67 16.14 9.98 -16.50
N TYR A 68 17.39 10.42 -16.34
CA TYR A 68 18.09 10.42 -15.06
C TYR A 68 17.90 11.72 -14.26
N ARG A 69 17.88 12.88 -14.92
CA ARG A 69 17.95 14.20 -14.28
C ARG A 69 16.61 14.94 -14.17
N SER A 70 15.63 14.63 -15.03
CA SER A 70 14.38 15.38 -15.02
C SER A 70 13.51 15.07 -13.79
N ARG A 71 13.06 16.12 -13.11
CA ARG A 71 12.14 16.09 -11.97
C ARG A 71 10.68 16.17 -12.40
N ILE A 72 10.40 16.68 -13.60
CA ILE A 72 9.03 16.99 -14.05
C ILE A 72 8.50 15.94 -15.03
N THR A 73 9.39 15.23 -15.74
CA THR A 73 9.05 14.26 -16.78
C THR A 73 8.37 13.01 -16.23
N HIS A 74 7.25 12.61 -16.81
CA HIS A 74 6.60 11.34 -16.46
C HIS A 74 7.16 10.18 -17.27
N ASN A 75 7.27 10.34 -18.59
CA ASN A 75 7.73 9.31 -19.52
C ASN A 75 8.54 9.96 -20.66
N VAL A 76 9.45 9.20 -21.27
CA VAL A 76 10.24 9.64 -22.43
C VAL A 76 9.97 8.69 -23.57
N LEU A 77 9.22 9.15 -24.57
CA LEU A 77 8.74 8.33 -25.67
C LEU A 77 9.53 8.62 -26.95
N GLY A 78 10.13 7.59 -27.54
CA GLY A 78 10.70 7.65 -28.88
C GLY A 78 9.69 7.18 -29.92
N LEU A 79 9.45 7.98 -30.96
CA LEU A 79 8.64 7.53 -32.09
C LEU A 79 9.43 6.47 -32.90
N LEU A 80 8.89 5.25 -32.99
CA LEU A 80 9.46 4.20 -33.83
C LEU A 80 8.99 4.33 -35.28
N HIS A 81 7.69 4.51 -35.45
CA HIS A 81 7.09 4.66 -36.77
C HIS A 81 5.70 5.31 -36.68
N HIS A 82 5.30 6.01 -37.75
CA HIS A 82 4.00 6.63 -37.88
C HIS A 82 3.34 6.19 -39.18
N ASP A 83 2.09 5.76 -39.11
CA ASP A 83 1.29 5.35 -40.24
C ASP A 83 0.80 6.58 -41.02
N GLY A 84 1.68 7.19 -41.82
CA GLY A 84 1.32 8.32 -42.68
C GLY A 84 0.34 8.01 -43.81
N ARG A 85 -0.18 6.76 -43.91
CA ARG A 85 -1.07 6.28 -44.98
C ARG A 85 -2.49 5.93 -44.52
N HIS A 86 -2.77 6.02 -43.22
CA HIS A 86 -4.06 5.65 -42.63
C HIS A 86 -4.47 4.19 -42.91
N GLU A 87 -3.52 3.28 -43.11
CA GLU A 87 -3.83 1.88 -43.39
C GLU A 87 -4.16 1.09 -42.11
N ALA A 88 -3.81 1.63 -40.93
CA ALA A 88 -4.04 1.03 -39.62
C ALA A 88 -5.41 1.37 -39.01
N CYS A 89 -6.45 1.68 -39.81
CA CYS A 89 -7.77 2.06 -39.31
C CYS A 89 -8.63 0.90 -38.77
N ASP A 90 -8.21 -0.35 -38.92
CA ASP A 90 -8.90 -1.53 -38.36
C ASP A 90 -7.90 -2.55 -37.78
N ARG A 91 -8.42 -3.64 -37.19
CA ARG A 91 -7.61 -4.67 -36.54
C ARG A 91 -6.60 -5.31 -37.49
N ASN A 92 -6.99 -5.58 -38.73
CA ASN A 92 -6.14 -6.25 -39.71
C ASN A 92 -5.13 -5.30 -40.32
N GLY A 93 -5.53 -4.05 -40.58
CA GLY A 93 -4.68 -2.95 -41.00
C GLY A 93 -3.57 -2.71 -39.99
N LEU A 94 -3.92 -2.50 -38.72
CA LEU A 94 -2.96 -2.31 -37.63
C LEU A 94 -1.99 -3.49 -37.48
N TYR A 95 -2.50 -4.72 -37.54
CA TYR A 95 -1.66 -5.92 -37.51
C TYR A 95 -0.67 -5.96 -38.68
N ARG A 96 -1.13 -5.68 -39.91
CA ARG A 96 -0.29 -5.72 -41.12
C ARG A 96 0.75 -4.61 -41.11
N TRP A 97 0.36 -3.41 -40.73
CA TRP A 97 1.24 -2.25 -40.59
C TRP A 97 2.38 -2.55 -39.61
N VAL A 98 2.04 -2.96 -38.37
CA VAL A 98 3.04 -3.33 -37.36
C VAL A 98 3.95 -4.48 -37.83
N LYS A 99 3.38 -5.47 -38.51
CA LYS A 99 4.12 -6.66 -38.97
C LYS A 99 5.07 -6.36 -40.14
N ASN A 100 4.69 -5.51 -41.08
CA ASN A 100 5.38 -5.38 -42.37
C ASN A 100 6.17 -4.08 -42.49
N GLU A 101 5.70 -2.99 -41.89
CA GLU A 101 6.22 -1.64 -42.17
C GLU A 101 7.18 -1.12 -41.10
N ILE A 102 7.11 -1.64 -39.87
CA ILE A 102 7.97 -1.17 -38.78
C ILE A 102 9.30 -1.92 -38.81
N PRO A 103 10.44 -1.23 -39.06
CA PRO A 103 11.74 -1.88 -39.15
C PRO A 103 12.39 -2.04 -37.77
N PHE A 104 11.77 -2.83 -36.88
CA PHE A 104 12.15 -2.93 -35.45
C PHE A 104 13.65 -3.08 -35.19
N ARG A 105 14.39 -3.81 -36.04
CA ARG A 105 15.84 -4.01 -35.86
C ARG A 105 16.69 -2.80 -36.24
N GLU A 106 16.20 -1.94 -37.11
CA GLU A 106 16.91 -0.73 -37.56
C GLU A 106 16.68 0.41 -36.57
N VAL A 107 15.45 0.54 -36.06
CA VAL A 107 15.07 1.62 -35.14
C VAL A 107 15.25 1.26 -33.66
N LEU A 108 15.30 -0.03 -33.32
CA LEU A 108 15.49 -0.51 -31.94
C LEU A 108 16.35 -1.80 -31.92
N PRO A 109 17.67 -1.71 -32.21
CA PRO A 109 18.53 -2.87 -32.46
C PRO A 109 18.60 -3.90 -31.32
N SER A 110 18.45 -3.44 -30.08
CA SER A 110 18.50 -4.27 -28.88
C SER A 110 17.19 -5.02 -28.58
N PHE A 111 16.11 -4.72 -29.29
CA PHE A 111 14.89 -5.52 -29.21
C PHE A 111 15.07 -6.79 -30.03
N VAL A 112 15.30 -7.90 -29.33
CA VAL A 112 15.68 -9.20 -29.91
C VAL A 112 14.61 -10.25 -29.60
N PRO A 113 14.62 -11.43 -30.26
CA PRO A 113 13.60 -12.45 -30.02
C PRO A 113 13.52 -12.96 -28.57
N ASP A 114 14.59 -12.86 -27.80
CA ASP A 114 14.60 -13.27 -26.39
C ASP A 114 14.04 -12.20 -25.44
N SER A 115 13.80 -10.98 -25.94
CA SER A 115 13.24 -9.89 -25.16
C SER A 115 11.79 -10.14 -24.76
N SER A 116 11.39 -9.54 -23.66
CA SER A 116 10.01 -9.44 -23.23
C SER A 116 9.44 -8.04 -23.50
N PHE A 117 8.14 -7.94 -23.78
CA PHE A 117 7.52 -6.66 -24.10
C PHE A 117 6.03 -6.58 -23.73
N TRP A 118 5.53 -5.35 -23.61
CA TRP A 118 4.11 -5.07 -23.50
C TRP A 118 3.69 -3.88 -24.37
N VAL A 119 2.39 -3.82 -24.71
CA VAL A 119 1.80 -2.74 -25.49
C VAL A 119 0.73 -2.03 -24.65
N ARG A 120 0.89 -0.72 -24.48
CA ARG A 120 -0.08 0.20 -23.88
C ARG A 120 -0.70 1.10 -24.94
N LEU A 121 -1.82 1.68 -24.58
CA LEU A 121 -2.47 2.71 -25.37
C LEU A 121 -2.18 4.06 -24.72
N ALA A 122 -1.93 5.08 -25.53
CA ALA A 122 -1.99 6.47 -25.08
C ALA A 122 -3.45 6.88 -24.85
N ASP A 123 -3.68 7.94 -24.09
CA ASP A 123 -5.03 8.46 -23.87
C ASP A 123 -5.63 8.96 -25.20
N GLY A 124 -6.82 8.47 -25.56
CA GLY A 124 -7.51 8.84 -26.79
C GLY A 124 -8.65 7.87 -27.14
N ASP A 125 -9.51 8.24 -28.09
CA ASP A 125 -10.71 7.49 -28.44
C ASP A 125 -10.49 6.55 -29.64
N TYR A 126 -9.89 5.40 -29.38
CA TYR A 126 -9.68 4.34 -30.38
C TYR A 126 -10.98 3.74 -30.92
N SER A 127 -12.07 3.85 -30.14
CA SER A 127 -13.36 3.28 -30.51
C SER A 127 -14.02 4.08 -31.63
N THR A 128 -13.91 5.40 -31.57
CA THR A 128 -14.43 6.30 -32.59
C THR A 128 -13.44 6.47 -33.74
N GLU A 129 -12.14 6.59 -33.46
CA GLU A 129 -11.12 6.89 -34.48
C GLU A 129 -10.64 5.65 -35.26
N MET A 130 -10.72 4.45 -34.68
CA MET A 130 -10.26 3.20 -35.32
C MET A 130 -11.32 2.09 -35.35
N SER A 131 -12.55 2.36 -34.91
CA SER A 131 -13.61 1.35 -34.80
C SER A 131 -13.18 0.09 -34.01
N MET A 132 -12.24 0.24 -33.08
CA MET A 132 -11.65 -0.85 -32.31
C MET A 132 -11.75 -0.58 -30.81
N ARG A 133 -11.98 -1.64 -30.03
CA ARG A 133 -11.82 -1.55 -28.58
C ARG A 133 -10.35 -1.57 -28.21
N ASP A 134 -9.98 -0.94 -27.10
CA ASP A 134 -8.62 -0.91 -26.56
C ASP A 134 -7.92 -2.28 -26.55
N ALA A 135 -8.63 -3.31 -26.11
CA ALA A 135 -8.10 -4.67 -26.05
C ALA A 135 -7.78 -5.26 -27.44
N GLU A 136 -8.50 -4.83 -28.49
CA GLU A 136 -8.30 -5.26 -29.87
C GLU A 136 -7.08 -4.57 -30.48
N VAL A 137 -6.90 -3.28 -30.23
CA VAL A 137 -5.71 -2.51 -30.63
C VAL A 137 -4.44 -3.12 -30.02
N GLN A 138 -4.44 -3.35 -28.69
CA GLN A 138 -3.32 -3.99 -28.00
C GLN A 138 -3.05 -5.42 -28.49
N ARG A 139 -4.09 -6.18 -28.85
CA ARG A 139 -3.92 -7.55 -29.36
C ARG A 139 -3.36 -7.54 -30.79
N ALA A 140 -3.87 -6.69 -31.67
CA ALA A 140 -3.42 -6.57 -33.05
C ALA A 140 -1.93 -6.19 -33.12
N ALA A 141 -1.52 -5.21 -32.33
CA ALA A 141 -0.14 -4.78 -32.29
C ALA A 141 0.81 -5.83 -31.70
N ARG A 142 0.43 -6.48 -30.58
CA ARG A 142 1.23 -7.58 -30.01
C ARG A 142 1.42 -8.72 -31.01
N GLN A 143 0.34 -9.11 -31.70
CA GLN A 143 0.39 -10.14 -32.74
C GLN A 143 1.25 -9.70 -33.92
N GLY A 144 1.19 -8.42 -34.31
CA GLY A 144 2.02 -7.85 -35.37
C GLY A 144 3.51 -7.94 -35.04
N ILE A 145 3.89 -7.51 -33.83
CA ILE A 145 5.28 -7.58 -33.33
C ILE A 145 5.78 -9.03 -33.31
N GLN A 146 5.03 -9.95 -32.70
CA GLN A 146 5.43 -11.36 -32.63
C GLN A 146 5.55 -11.97 -34.03
N CYS A 147 4.65 -11.63 -34.95
CA CYS A 147 4.69 -12.15 -36.31
C CYS A 147 5.85 -11.58 -37.14
N TYR A 148 6.23 -10.31 -36.95
CA TYR A 148 7.43 -9.72 -37.53
C TYR A 148 8.67 -10.55 -37.16
N PHE A 149 8.84 -10.85 -35.86
CA PHE A 149 9.99 -11.60 -35.37
C PHE A 149 9.94 -13.07 -35.78
N HIS A 150 8.78 -13.72 -35.72
CA HIS A 150 8.62 -15.10 -36.19
C HIS A 150 9.03 -15.23 -37.67
N LYS A 151 8.56 -14.32 -38.54
CA LYS A 151 8.84 -14.36 -39.98
C LYS A 151 10.31 -14.11 -40.31
N LYS A 152 10.98 -13.22 -39.58
CA LYS A 152 12.37 -12.83 -39.85
C LYS A 152 13.42 -13.68 -39.13
N PHE A 153 13.10 -14.25 -37.96
CA PHE A 153 14.08 -14.89 -37.07
C PHE A 153 13.69 -16.29 -36.56
N GLY A 154 12.47 -16.77 -36.86
CA GLY A 154 11.99 -18.09 -36.41
C GLY A 154 11.61 -18.17 -34.93
N SER A 155 11.96 -17.17 -34.12
CA SER A 155 11.63 -17.03 -32.70
C SER A 155 10.82 -15.74 -32.44
N VAL A 156 10.12 -15.68 -31.29
CA VAL A 156 9.23 -14.56 -30.95
C VAL A 156 9.52 -13.99 -29.57
N PRO A 157 9.51 -12.64 -29.42
CA PRO A 157 9.61 -12.00 -28.11
C PRO A 157 8.38 -12.32 -27.25
N ARG A 158 8.60 -12.39 -25.93
CA ARG A 158 7.58 -12.79 -24.96
C ARG A 158 6.69 -11.60 -24.60
N ALA A 159 5.39 -11.71 -24.83
CA ALA A 159 4.44 -10.67 -24.46
C ALA A 159 4.08 -10.79 -22.96
N LEU A 160 4.84 -10.14 -22.08
CA LEU A 160 4.65 -10.15 -20.63
C LEU A 160 4.12 -8.81 -20.15
N ARG A 161 3.11 -8.82 -19.27
CA ARG A 161 2.55 -7.60 -18.70
C ARG A 161 3.36 -7.06 -17.52
N GLU A 162 3.98 -7.98 -16.77
CA GLU A 162 4.83 -7.72 -15.62
C GLU A 162 6.27 -8.07 -16.04
N GLU A 163 7.26 -7.30 -15.57
CA GLU A 163 8.69 -7.50 -15.87
C GLU A 163 9.06 -7.49 -17.37
N SER A 164 8.40 -6.66 -18.18
CA SER A 164 8.71 -6.52 -19.60
C SER A 164 9.95 -5.65 -19.86
N ASP A 165 10.89 -6.13 -20.67
CA ASP A 165 12.09 -5.39 -21.08
C ASP A 165 11.77 -4.13 -21.89
N PHE A 166 10.70 -4.17 -22.70
CA PHE A 166 10.27 -3.06 -23.55
C PHE A 166 8.79 -2.71 -23.39
N MET A 167 8.50 -1.41 -23.35
CA MET A 167 7.13 -0.88 -23.32
C MET A 167 6.85 -0.09 -24.58
N PHE A 168 5.82 -0.52 -25.32
CA PHE A 168 5.37 0.20 -26.50
C PHE A 168 4.06 0.94 -26.22
N PHE A 169 3.90 2.12 -26.81
CA PHE A 169 2.66 2.90 -26.78
C PHE A 169 2.12 3.07 -28.19
N ILE A 170 0.82 2.90 -28.33
CA ILE A 170 0.10 3.23 -29.56
C ILE A 170 -0.68 4.51 -29.33
N THR A 171 -0.63 5.43 -30.28
CA THR A 171 -1.47 6.64 -30.30
C THR A 171 -2.53 6.52 -31.38
N PRO A 172 -3.77 6.98 -31.14
CA PRO A 172 -4.84 6.84 -32.12
C PRO A 172 -4.65 7.85 -33.27
N PRO A 173 -5.34 7.66 -34.40
CA PRO A 173 -5.23 8.54 -35.56
C PRO A 173 -5.92 9.88 -35.32
N SER A 174 -5.13 10.92 -35.02
CA SER A 174 -5.66 12.27 -34.78
C SER A 174 -5.81 13.07 -36.07
N SER A 175 -7.00 13.63 -36.28
CA SER A 175 -7.30 14.54 -37.40
C SER A 175 -6.40 15.78 -37.47
N GLU A 176 -5.77 16.18 -36.37
CA GLU A 176 -4.87 17.34 -36.30
C GLU A 176 -3.43 17.02 -36.77
N TYR A 177 -3.04 15.74 -36.87
CA TYR A 177 -1.64 15.29 -37.06
C TYR A 177 -1.42 14.39 -38.27
N GLY A 178 -2.12 14.68 -39.37
CA GLY A 178 -2.02 13.87 -40.58
C GLY A 178 -2.64 12.48 -40.41
N GLY A 179 -3.54 12.31 -39.42
CA GLY A 179 -4.48 11.20 -39.18
C GLY A 179 -3.92 9.77 -39.10
N GLY A 180 -2.64 9.59 -38.84
CA GLY A 180 -2.02 8.26 -38.73
C GLY A 180 -1.89 7.73 -37.31
N VAL A 181 -1.74 6.41 -37.18
CA VAL A 181 -1.39 5.73 -35.92
C VAL A 181 0.11 5.85 -35.67
N GLY A 182 0.51 6.17 -34.44
CA GLY A 182 1.91 6.19 -34.03
C GLY A 182 2.27 5.01 -33.13
N LEU A 183 3.40 4.35 -33.39
CA LEU A 183 4.00 3.38 -32.46
C LEU A 183 5.24 3.99 -31.81
N TRP A 184 5.24 4.01 -30.49
CA TRP A 184 6.26 4.62 -29.65
C TRP A 184 6.90 3.58 -28.74
N VAL A 185 8.16 3.78 -28.35
CA VAL A 185 8.83 3.04 -27.28
C VAL A 185 9.07 3.97 -26.10
N ASP A 186 8.86 3.48 -24.87
CA ASP A 186 9.13 4.25 -23.66
C ASP A 186 10.53 3.93 -23.14
N TYR A 187 11.45 4.88 -23.31
CA TYR A 187 12.82 4.80 -22.80
C TYR A 187 12.89 5.04 -21.29
N GLY A 188 11.82 5.57 -20.69
CA GLY A 188 11.72 5.81 -19.26
C GLY A 188 10.98 4.72 -18.49
N TYR A 189 10.51 3.65 -19.16
CA TYR A 189 9.82 2.55 -18.50
C TYR A 189 10.78 1.79 -17.57
N ARG A 190 10.38 1.67 -16.31
CA ARG A 190 11.10 0.91 -15.28
C ARG A 190 10.31 -0.37 -15.03
N ASN A 191 10.98 -1.52 -14.92
CA ASN A 191 10.32 -2.73 -14.44
C ASN A 191 9.57 -2.38 -13.13
N GLU A 192 8.24 -2.49 -13.17
CA GLU A 192 7.29 -2.23 -12.06
C GLU A 192 6.88 -0.77 -11.78
N ALA A 193 7.62 0.27 -12.18
CA ALA A 193 7.27 1.67 -11.86
C ALA A 193 6.42 2.31 -12.97
N LYS A 194 5.28 2.92 -12.60
CA LYS A 194 4.34 3.50 -13.59
C LYS A 194 4.80 4.82 -14.22
N SER A 195 5.81 5.49 -13.67
CA SER A 195 6.34 6.78 -14.17
C SER A 195 7.78 7.02 -13.70
N LEU A 196 8.57 7.81 -14.43
CA LEU A 196 9.90 8.28 -13.99
C LEU A 196 9.87 9.02 -12.64
N ASN A 197 8.71 9.61 -12.32
CA ASN A 197 8.45 10.34 -11.08
C ASN A 197 7.60 9.57 -10.07
N SER A 198 7.29 8.28 -10.31
CA SER A 198 6.76 7.45 -9.24
C SER A 198 7.91 7.16 -8.29
N THR A 199 7.93 7.85 -7.15
CA THR A 199 8.82 7.62 -5.99
C THR A 199 8.57 6.27 -5.32
N GLU A 200 8.21 5.23 -6.09
CA GLU A 200 7.94 3.87 -5.63
C GLU A 200 9.23 3.14 -5.21
N ALA A 201 10.38 3.54 -5.75
CA ALA A 201 11.67 2.87 -5.51
C ALA A 201 12.44 3.29 -4.24
N LEU A 202 11.88 4.17 -3.39
CA LEU A 202 12.54 4.63 -2.15
C LEU A 202 11.85 4.16 -0.87
N GLY A 203 11.30 2.94 -0.83
CA GLY A 203 10.69 2.37 0.37
C GLY A 203 9.48 3.15 0.93
N PRO A 204 8.71 2.53 1.83
CA PRO A 204 7.35 2.12 1.49
C PRO A 204 6.49 3.30 1.01
N PHE A 205 6.53 3.59 -0.28
CA PHE A 205 5.45 4.26 -0.97
C PHE A 205 4.74 3.20 -1.82
N PRO A 206 3.86 2.37 -1.25
CA PRO A 206 2.73 1.98 -2.06
C PRO A 206 2.02 3.30 -2.37
N GLU A 207 1.96 3.70 -3.64
CA GLU A 207 0.75 4.41 -4.06
C GLU A 207 -0.39 3.53 -3.57
N ASP A 208 -1.14 4.01 -2.59
CA ASP A 208 -2.36 3.35 -2.19
C ASP A 208 -3.26 3.39 -3.44
N LYS A 209 -3.29 2.27 -4.18
CA LYS A 209 -4.02 2.10 -5.45
C LYS A 209 -5.52 2.39 -5.30
N ARG A 210 -5.97 2.69 -4.07
CA ARG A 210 -7.32 3.05 -3.65
C ARG A 210 -7.62 4.55 -3.76
N CYS A 211 -6.63 5.43 -3.91
CA CYS A 211 -6.85 6.90 -3.94
C CYS A 211 -5.87 7.65 -4.86
N PRO A 212 -6.10 7.68 -6.19
CA PRO A 212 -5.40 8.65 -7.03
C PRO A 212 -5.80 10.08 -6.61
N GLY A 213 -4.86 10.86 -6.04
CA GLY A 213 -5.05 12.30 -5.74
C GLY A 213 -4.82 12.77 -4.29
N LYS A 214 -4.62 11.86 -3.31
CA LYS A 214 -4.45 12.29 -1.90
C LYS A 214 -3.09 12.94 -1.60
N HIS A 215 -1.99 12.47 -2.20
CA HIS A 215 -0.64 13.01 -1.97
C HIS A 215 -0.12 13.85 -3.13
N LEU A 216 0.54 14.98 -2.80
CA LEU A 216 1.24 15.80 -3.78
C LEU A 216 2.36 14.98 -4.45
N ARG A 217 2.35 14.89 -5.78
CA ARG A 217 3.41 14.22 -6.55
C ARG A 217 4.70 15.03 -6.49
N GLY A 218 5.85 14.36 -6.41
CA GLY A 218 7.18 15.02 -6.42
C GLY A 218 7.39 15.92 -7.65
N SER A 219 6.89 15.51 -8.82
CA SER A 219 6.97 16.31 -10.05
C SER A 219 6.18 17.61 -10.00
N VAL A 220 5.01 17.59 -9.35
CA VAL A 220 4.22 18.81 -9.12
C VAL A 220 4.91 19.70 -8.08
N ALA A 221 5.46 19.12 -7.01
CA ALA A 221 6.25 19.86 -6.02
C ALA A 221 7.47 20.55 -6.64
N ALA A 222 8.22 19.84 -7.50
CA ALA A 222 9.36 20.39 -8.24
C ALA A 222 8.93 21.52 -9.17
N ALA A 223 7.83 21.37 -9.90
CA ALA A 223 7.32 22.43 -10.76
C ALA A 223 6.84 23.67 -9.97
N ILE A 224 6.22 23.47 -8.79
CA ILE A 224 5.84 24.58 -7.90
C ILE A 224 7.09 25.32 -7.40
N LEU A 225 8.15 24.60 -7.01
CA LEU A 225 9.42 25.20 -6.61
C LEU A 225 10.05 26.01 -7.76
N CYS A 226 9.97 25.49 -8.98
CA CYS A 226 10.40 26.19 -10.20
C CYS A 226 9.60 27.48 -10.43
N GLY A 227 8.27 27.39 -10.41
CA GLY A 227 7.36 28.53 -10.59
C GLY A 227 7.50 29.58 -9.48
N ALA A 228 7.73 29.15 -8.24
CA ALA A 228 8.00 30.01 -7.10
C ALA A 228 9.41 30.65 -7.15
N ARG A 229 10.26 30.24 -8.10
CA ARG A 229 11.66 30.66 -8.22
C ARG A 229 12.41 30.47 -6.90
N TYR A 230 12.33 29.27 -6.34
CA TYR A 230 13.08 28.90 -5.15
C TYR A 230 14.58 28.88 -5.44
N VAL A 231 15.37 29.54 -4.60
CA VAL A 231 16.84 29.59 -4.70
C VAL A 231 17.45 28.99 -3.43
N PRO A 232 18.08 27.80 -3.50
CA PRO A 232 18.78 27.19 -2.38
C PRO A 232 19.77 28.13 -1.68
N GLY A 233 19.83 28.10 -0.35
CA GLY A 233 20.71 28.94 0.49
C GLY A 233 20.25 30.40 0.65
N ARG A 234 19.64 31.00 -0.38
CA ARG A 234 19.05 32.35 -0.32
C ARG A 234 17.67 32.31 0.35
N ASP A 235 16.82 31.39 -0.08
CA ASP A 235 15.45 31.30 0.41
C ASP A 235 15.37 30.46 1.70
N VAL A 236 14.65 30.97 2.69
CA VAL A 236 14.14 30.20 3.83
C VAL A 236 12.74 29.72 3.45
N LEU A 237 12.63 28.45 3.12
CA LEU A 237 11.37 27.83 2.71
C LEU A 237 10.65 27.25 3.92
N VAL A 238 9.40 27.65 4.11
CA VAL A 238 8.54 27.13 5.18
C VAL A 238 7.26 26.54 4.59
N ASP A 239 6.94 25.31 5.00
CA ASP A 239 5.64 24.67 4.77
C ASP A 239 4.92 24.47 6.12
N PRO A 240 4.06 25.42 6.53
CA PRO A 240 3.38 25.36 7.82
C PRO A 240 2.29 24.27 7.91
N TYR A 241 1.95 23.60 6.80
CA TYR A 241 1.00 22.49 6.74
C TYR A 241 1.57 21.32 5.92
N CYS A 242 2.63 20.70 6.41
CA CYS A 242 3.37 19.66 5.66
C CYS A 242 2.72 18.26 5.72
N GLU A 243 1.38 18.17 5.66
CA GLU A 243 0.57 16.96 5.85
C GLU A 243 0.80 15.89 4.77
N ASP A 244 1.36 16.24 3.62
CA ASP A 244 1.74 15.29 2.55
C ASP A 244 3.03 14.49 2.85
N GLY A 245 3.44 14.39 4.11
CA GLY A 245 4.72 13.80 4.48
C GLY A 245 5.92 14.64 4.05
N GLY A 246 5.72 15.97 3.92
CA GLY A 246 6.77 16.94 3.63
C GLY A 246 7.27 17.01 2.20
N THR A 247 6.53 16.53 1.19
CA THR A 247 6.99 16.42 -0.22
C THR A 247 7.61 17.70 -0.78
N LEU A 248 7.01 18.88 -0.54
CA LEU A 248 7.57 20.18 -0.98
C LEU A 248 8.96 20.44 -0.40
N LEU A 249 9.12 20.21 0.90
CA LEU A 249 10.38 20.41 1.61
C LEU A 249 11.44 19.37 1.18
N VAL A 250 11.02 18.13 0.92
CA VAL A 250 11.90 17.05 0.46
C VAL A 250 12.48 17.39 -0.91
N GLU A 251 11.63 17.81 -1.85
CA GLU A 251 12.09 18.21 -3.19
C GLU A 251 12.95 19.48 -3.15
N ALA A 252 12.61 20.46 -2.31
CA ALA A 252 13.43 21.65 -2.14
C ALA A 252 14.83 21.33 -1.61
N ARG A 253 14.93 20.34 -0.70
CA ARG A 253 16.20 19.86 -0.19
C ARG A 253 17.01 19.10 -1.24
N ARG A 254 16.38 18.21 -2.00
CA ARG A 254 17.03 17.50 -3.11
C ARG A 254 17.57 18.48 -4.15
N TRP A 255 16.81 19.53 -4.44
CA TRP A 255 17.26 20.61 -5.31
C TRP A 255 18.49 21.31 -4.73
N ALA A 256 18.47 21.67 -3.45
CA ALA A 256 19.61 22.31 -2.77
C ALA A 256 20.88 21.45 -2.79
N GLN A 257 20.74 20.13 -2.66
CA GLN A 257 21.85 19.16 -2.71
C GLN A 257 22.31 18.84 -4.14
N ARG A 258 21.63 19.38 -5.17
CA ARG A 258 21.83 19.02 -6.59
C ARG A 258 21.71 17.51 -6.83
N LEU A 259 20.81 16.89 -6.09
CA LEU A 259 20.59 15.46 -6.11
C LEU A 259 19.63 15.10 -7.25
N ASP A 260 20.15 14.50 -8.32
CA ASP A 260 19.35 14.10 -9.46
C ASP A 260 18.32 13.01 -9.06
N PRO A 261 17.08 13.04 -9.58
CA PRO A 261 16.04 12.05 -9.22
C PRO A 261 16.45 10.60 -9.45
N GLY A 262 17.29 10.33 -10.45
CA GLY A 262 17.79 9.00 -10.79
C GLY A 262 18.79 8.40 -9.79
N VAL A 263 19.28 9.16 -8.80
CA VAL A 263 20.33 8.71 -7.86
C VAL A 263 19.80 7.72 -6.81
N HIS A 264 18.54 7.88 -6.41
CA HIS A 264 17.95 7.13 -5.30
C HIS A 264 16.85 6.16 -5.72
N ALA A 265 16.41 6.20 -6.97
CA ALA A 265 15.54 5.17 -7.50
C ALA A 265 16.38 3.92 -7.82
N ASP A 266 15.72 2.77 -7.93
CA ASP A 266 16.22 1.58 -8.64
C ASP A 266 16.66 1.90 -10.10
N ALA A 267 16.56 3.17 -10.54
CA ALA A 267 17.19 3.73 -11.73
C ALA A 267 18.69 3.43 -11.84
N ALA A 268 19.47 3.33 -10.76
CA ALA A 268 20.86 2.85 -10.88
C ALA A 268 20.95 1.43 -11.50
N SER A 269 19.88 0.63 -11.37
CA SER A 269 19.75 -0.72 -11.93
C SER A 269 18.91 -0.80 -13.22
N CYS A 270 17.98 0.13 -13.46
CA CYS A 270 17.09 0.14 -14.62
C CYS A 270 17.69 0.96 -15.77
N LYS A 271 18.56 0.29 -16.53
CA LYS A 271 19.22 0.83 -17.73
C LYS A 271 18.22 0.84 -18.90
N PRO A 272 18.14 1.93 -19.68
CA PRO A 272 17.55 1.85 -21.02
C PRO A 272 18.32 0.85 -21.88
N LEU A 273 17.79 -0.38 -22.01
CA LEU A 273 18.38 -1.46 -22.81
C LEU A 273 18.34 -1.16 -24.33
N ALA A 274 17.75 -0.04 -24.74
CA ALA A 274 17.44 0.31 -26.12
C ALA A 274 18.65 0.55 -27.05
N PHE A 275 19.84 0.84 -26.50
CA PHE A 275 20.99 1.30 -27.29
C PHE A 275 22.26 0.48 -27.03
N PRO A 276 23.05 0.14 -28.08
CA PRO A 276 24.41 -0.37 -27.92
C PRO A 276 25.29 0.62 -27.14
N GLY A 277 26.12 0.15 -26.21
CA GLY A 277 27.00 1.02 -25.40
C GLY A 277 26.29 1.80 -24.28
N SER A 278 25.01 1.52 -24.03
CA SER A 278 24.20 2.16 -22.97
C SER A 278 24.83 2.05 -21.58
N GLU A 279 25.58 0.99 -21.29
CA GLU A 279 26.22 0.82 -19.99
C GLU A 279 27.30 1.85 -19.70
N GLU A 280 28.13 2.18 -20.70
CA GLU A 280 29.23 3.13 -20.56
C GLU A 280 28.68 4.55 -20.42
N LEU A 281 27.69 4.90 -21.25
CA LEU A 281 27.00 6.19 -21.18
C LEU A 281 26.24 6.36 -19.85
N TRP A 282 25.57 5.31 -19.37
CA TRP A 282 24.88 5.35 -18.08
C TRP A 282 25.85 5.51 -16.92
N ARG A 283 26.96 4.77 -16.93
CA ARG A 283 28.00 4.87 -15.90
C ARG A 283 28.61 6.28 -15.87
N ALA A 284 28.97 6.83 -17.03
CA ALA A 284 29.50 8.18 -17.15
C ALA A 284 28.51 9.24 -16.61
N LEU A 285 27.21 9.09 -16.89
CA LEU A 285 26.18 10.01 -16.40
C LEU A 285 26.00 9.92 -14.88
N VAL A 286 26.05 8.71 -14.31
CA VAL A 286 25.96 8.48 -12.86
C VAL A 286 27.19 9.07 -12.16
N GLU A 287 28.39 8.84 -12.70
CA GLU A 287 29.64 9.41 -12.18
C GLU A 287 29.63 10.95 -12.25
N GLU A 288 29.18 11.51 -13.38
CA GLU A 288 29.01 12.95 -13.55
C GLU A 288 28.01 13.51 -12.51
N SER A 289 26.88 12.84 -12.29
CA SER A 289 25.90 13.26 -11.28
C SER A 289 26.48 13.20 -9.87
N ALA A 290 27.14 12.10 -9.50
CA ALA A 290 27.79 11.95 -8.20
C ALA A 290 28.82 13.06 -7.94
N SER A 291 29.59 13.46 -8.96
CA SER A 291 30.56 14.55 -8.87
C SER A 291 29.94 15.94 -8.64
N ARG A 292 28.69 16.15 -9.06
CA ARG A 292 27.94 17.41 -8.92
C ARG A 292 27.20 17.53 -7.58
N GLN A 293 27.01 16.42 -6.87
CA GLN A 293 26.27 16.38 -5.61
C GLN A 293 27.02 17.11 -4.50
N LEU A 294 26.30 17.94 -3.76
CA LEU A 294 26.85 18.66 -2.62
C LEU A 294 26.70 17.79 -1.36
N GLY A 295 27.82 17.26 -0.85
CA GLY A 295 27.85 16.29 0.24
C GLY A 295 27.52 16.80 1.66
N SER A 296 27.16 18.08 1.85
CA SER A 296 26.82 18.61 3.18
C SER A 296 25.48 19.35 3.22
N ASP A 297 24.72 19.08 4.29
CA ASP A 297 23.35 19.51 4.55
C ASP A 297 23.15 21.02 4.79
N THR A 298 24.21 21.82 4.74
CA THR A 298 24.27 23.14 5.36
C THR A 298 23.57 24.26 4.58
N THR A 299 23.16 24.03 3.34
CA THR A 299 22.56 25.07 2.47
C THR A 299 21.03 25.02 2.39
N ALA A 300 20.39 23.93 2.81
CA ALA A 300 18.94 23.76 2.70
C ALA A 300 18.21 24.30 3.94
N ARG A 301 17.79 25.57 3.89
CA ARG A 301 17.02 26.24 4.95
C ARG A 301 15.51 25.96 4.79
N VAL A 302 15.12 24.71 5.05
CA VAL A 302 13.75 24.21 4.88
C VAL A 302 13.12 23.82 6.23
N PHE A 303 11.92 24.32 6.53
CA PHE A 303 11.22 24.08 7.80
C PHE A 303 9.75 23.75 7.57
N GLY A 304 9.14 22.98 8.47
CA GLY A 304 7.71 22.71 8.37
C GLY A 304 7.02 22.45 9.71
N ALA A 305 5.70 22.39 9.65
CA ALA A 305 4.86 22.02 10.78
C ALA A 305 3.76 21.05 10.36
N CYS A 306 3.42 20.12 11.25
CA CYS A 306 2.34 19.18 11.07
C CYS A 306 1.79 18.75 12.44
N VAL A 307 0.52 19.03 12.68
CA VAL A 307 -0.18 18.65 13.91
C VAL A 307 -0.45 17.15 13.95
N ASP A 308 -0.74 16.54 12.80
CA ASP A 308 -0.95 15.09 12.68
C ASP A 308 0.35 14.33 12.99
N PRO A 309 0.36 13.48 14.05
CA PRO A 309 1.55 12.73 14.44
C PRO A 309 2.03 11.73 13.39
N VAL A 310 1.14 11.15 12.57
CA VAL A 310 1.49 10.17 11.53
C VAL A 310 2.20 10.87 10.38
N ASN A 311 1.60 11.93 9.84
CA ASN A 311 2.19 12.71 8.76
C ASN A 311 3.45 13.45 9.19
N ARG A 312 3.52 13.91 10.46
CA ARG A 312 4.74 14.49 11.04
C ARG A 312 5.87 13.46 11.14
N ALA A 313 5.58 12.25 11.62
CA ALA A 313 6.57 11.17 11.68
C ALA A 313 7.08 10.82 10.27
N LYS A 314 6.17 10.78 9.28
CA LYS A 314 6.50 10.58 7.86
C LYS A 314 7.39 11.70 7.32
N ALA A 315 7.04 12.97 7.55
CA ALA A 315 7.84 14.12 7.14
C ALA A 315 9.24 14.13 7.79
N ARG A 316 9.35 13.82 9.09
CA ARG A 316 10.64 13.71 9.79
C ARG A 316 11.51 12.56 9.29
N ARG A 317 10.89 11.44 8.89
CA ARG A 317 11.60 10.32 8.25
C ARG A 317 12.17 10.73 6.89
N ASN A 318 11.40 11.51 6.12
CA ASN A 318 11.77 11.93 4.76
C ASN A 318 12.76 13.12 4.75
N LEU A 319 12.70 13.99 5.77
CA LEU A 319 13.58 15.15 5.95
C LEU A 319 14.60 14.87 7.06
N THR A 320 15.51 13.93 6.84
CA THR A 320 16.55 13.57 7.82
C THR A 320 17.40 14.79 8.20
N GLY A 321 17.17 15.41 9.35
CA GLY A 321 17.86 16.64 9.79
C GLY A 321 17.07 17.94 9.62
N GLY A 322 15.87 17.92 9.01
CA GLY A 322 14.96 19.06 8.96
C GLY A 322 14.07 19.18 10.21
N ILE A 323 13.76 20.41 10.64
CA ILE A 323 12.88 20.65 11.80
C ILE A 323 11.42 20.65 11.35
N VAL A 324 10.69 19.58 11.69
CA VAL A 324 9.23 19.52 11.55
C VAL A 324 8.57 19.68 12.92
N SER A 325 7.90 20.81 13.14
CA SER A 325 7.23 21.14 14.40
C SER A 325 5.90 20.40 14.55
N ALA A 326 5.47 20.23 15.80
CA ALA A 326 4.14 19.74 16.17
C ALA A 326 3.12 20.87 16.39
N ALA A 327 3.57 22.12 16.36
CA ALA A 327 2.74 23.28 16.66
C ALA A 327 1.65 23.48 15.58
N PRO A 328 0.43 23.86 15.97
CA PRO A 328 -0.58 24.38 15.04
C PRO A 328 -0.11 25.70 14.43
N LEU A 329 -0.72 26.12 13.31
CA LEU A 329 -0.28 27.26 12.49
C LEU A 329 -0.03 28.53 13.33
N LEU A 330 -1.01 28.98 14.11
CA LEU A 330 -0.91 30.21 14.89
C LEU A 330 0.15 30.17 16.00
N GLU A 331 0.53 28.97 16.46
CA GLU A 331 1.56 28.76 17.49
C GLU A 331 2.94 28.43 16.89
N TYR A 332 3.00 28.16 15.59
CA TYR A 332 4.23 27.72 14.94
C TYR A 332 5.15 28.90 14.66
N VAL A 333 6.28 28.96 15.37
CA VAL A 333 7.36 29.90 15.04
C VAL A 333 8.48 29.12 14.34
N PRO A 334 8.76 29.39 13.05
CA PRO A 334 9.84 28.72 12.36
C PRO A 334 11.20 29.15 12.97
N PRO A 335 12.22 28.28 12.95
CA PRO A 335 13.54 28.59 13.51
C PRO A 335 14.20 29.83 12.90
N GLU A 336 13.85 30.13 11.65
CA GLU A 336 14.32 31.30 10.91
C GLU A 336 13.15 31.96 10.18
N PRO A 337 13.16 33.30 10.00
CA PRO A 337 12.07 34.00 9.35
C PRO A 337 11.93 33.56 7.87
N PRO A 338 10.72 33.17 7.43
CA PRO A 338 10.50 32.71 6.05
C PRO A 338 10.72 33.85 5.05
N THR A 339 11.43 33.55 3.96
CA THR A 339 11.42 34.39 2.74
C THR A 339 10.45 33.83 1.70
N LEU A 340 10.14 32.54 1.80
CA LEU A 340 9.23 31.82 0.92
C LEU A 340 8.37 30.86 1.75
N VAL A 341 7.05 30.95 1.60
CA VAL A 341 6.07 30.02 2.16
C VAL A 341 5.43 29.29 1.00
N LEU A 342 5.61 27.96 0.96
CA LEU A 342 4.92 27.09 0.00
C LEU A 342 4.14 26.07 0.79
N THR A 343 2.83 26.03 0.60
CA THR A 343 1.99 25.10 1.35
C THR A 343 0.80 24.64 0.54
N ARG A 344 0.27 23.48 0.92
CA ARG A 344 -0.98 22.96 0.38
C ARG A 344 -2.07 23.18 1.43
N SER A 345 -3.19 23.73 1.01
CA SER A 345 -4.34 23.88 1.90
C SER A 345 -4.84 22.51 2.40
N PRO A 346 -5.25 22.38 3.68
CA PRO A 346 -5.80 21.15 4.23
C PRO A 346 -6.98 20.62 3.42
N GLN A 347 -7.14 19.30 3.29
CA GLN A 347 -8.22 18.72 2.48
C GLN A 347 -9.62 19.14 2.94
N ARG A 348 -9.82 19.30 4.26
CA ARG A 348 -11.09 19.76 4.85
C ARG A 348 -11.58 21.08 4.25
N VAL A 349 -10.65 21.97 3.88
CA VAL A 349 -11.01 23.30 3.37
C VAL A 349 -11.34 23.31 1.87
N TRP A 350 -11.19 22.20 1.14
CA TRP A 350 -11.45 22.18 -0.31
C TRP A 350 -12.94 22.14 -0.65
N SER A 351 -13.78 21.70 0.29
CA SER A 351 -15.23 21.54 0.10
C SER A 351 -16.08 22.66 0.71
N SER A 352 -15.47 23.58 1.46
CA SER A 352 -16.20 24.64 2.18
C SER A 352 -15.51 26.01 1.99
N PRO A 353 -16.17 26.97 1.32
CA PRO A 353 -15.61 28.31 1.15
C PRO A 353 -15.42 29.06 2.47
N ASP A 354 -16.28 28.83 3.46
CA ASP A 354 -16.17 29.44 4.79
C ASP A 354 -14.95 28.91 5.55
N GLU A 355 -14.70 27.60 5.49
CA GLU A 355 -13.50 27.01 6.09
C GLU A 355 -12.22 27.42 5.35
N ALA A 356 -12.28 27.54 4.02
CA ALA A 356 -11.18 28.05 3.22
C ALA A 356 -10.85 29.50 3.57
N GLY A 357 -11.88 30.34 3.75
CA GLY A 357 -11.75 31.73 4.18
C GLY A 357 -11.16 31.86 5.58
N ALA A 358 -11.66 31.09 6.54
CA ALA A 358 -11.14 31.07 7.91
C ALA A 358 -9.67 30.61 7.95
N TRP A 359 -9.33 29.52 7.26
CA TRP A 359 -7.97 29.02 7.18
C TRP A 359 -7.01 30.01 6.48
N MET A 360 -7.45 30.65 5.40
CA MET A 360 -6.68 31.70 4.74
C MET A 360 -6.47 32.92 5.64
N ALA A 361 -7.45 33.27 6.47
CA ALA A 361 -7.31 34.35 7.46
C ALA A 361 -6.25 34.01 8.51
N GLU A 362 -6.26 32.79 9.04
CA GLU A 362 -5.21 32.30 9.96
C GLU A 362 -3.83 32.33 9.30
N LEU A 363 -3.72 31.88 8.04
CA LEU A 363 -2.45 31.87 7.31
C LEU A 363 -1.95 33.29 7.05
N LYS A 364 -2.84 34.22 6.70
CA LYS A 364 -2.53 35.65 6.53
C LYS A 364 -2.07 36.27 7.84
N GLU A 365 -2.76 36.01 8.94
CA GLU A 365 -2.40 36.46 10.28
C GLU A 365 -1.00 35.96 10.66
N TRP A 366 -0.78 34.66 10.53
CA TRP A 366 0.52 34.04 10.79
C TRP A 366 1.64 34.63 9.93
N ALA A 367 1.42 34.74 8.61
CA ALA A 367 2.41 35.26 7.67
C ALA A 367 2.72 36.76 7.89
N SER A 368 1.76 37.52 8.43
CA SER A 368 1.93 38.96 8.74
C SER A 368 2.98 39.22 9.83
N GLY A 369 3.29 38.20 10.65
CA GLY A 369 4.35 38.25 11.65
C GLY A 369 5.76 38.31 11.06
N PHE A 370 5.92 38.10 9.75
CA PHE A 370 7.22 38.03 9.08
C PHE A 370 7.42 39.14 8.05
N ARG A 371 8.67 39.51 7.81
CA ARG A 371 9.03 40.61 6.92
C ARG A 371 8.89 40.19 5.44
N ARG A 372 7.70 40.37 4.87
CA ARG A 372 7.38 40.21 3.43
C ARG A 372 7.77 38.84 2.84
N PRO A 373 7.30 37.71 3.39
CA PRO A 373 7.47 36.42 2.72
C PRO A 373 6.72 36.39 1.38
N ARG A 374 7.28 35.73 0.37
CA ARG A 374 6.52 35.30 -0.81
C ARG A 374 5.67 34.10 -0.40
N VAL A 375 4.36 34.13 -0.61
CA VAL A 375 3.46 33.04 -0.19
C VAL A 375 2.78 32.45 -1.41
N PHE A 376 2.91 31.14 -1.60
CA PHE A 376 2.16 30.39 -2.60
C PHE A 376 1.39 29.28 -1.93
N VAL A 377 0.11 29.17 -2.28
CA VAL A 377 -0.81 28.19 -1.74
C VAL A 377 -1.34 27.32 -2.88
N LEU A 378 -1.20 26.01 -2.74
CA LEU A 378 -1.89 25.04 -3.59
C LEU A 378 -3.24 24.68 -2.96
N HIS A 379 -4.33 25.02 -3.66
CA HIS A 379 -5.70 24.72 -3.24
C HIS A 379 -6.37 23.66 -4.13
N GLY A 380 -7.31 22.90 -3.56
CA GLY A 380 -8.00 21.80 -4.24
C GLY A 380 -8.92 22.24 -5.39
N PRO A 381 -9.37 21.31 -6.24
CA PRO A 381 -10.31 21.60 -7.30
C PRO A 381 -11.71 21.82 -6.71
N GLY A 382 -12.34 22.96 -7.01
CA GLY A 382 -13.73 23.20 -6.62
C GLY A 382 -14.14 24.66 -6.60
N GLN A 383 -13.35 25.55 -5.99
CA GLN A 383 -13.65 26.98 -5.90
C GLN A 383 -12.36 27.81 -5.77
N PRO A 384 -12.28 29.01 -6.38
CA PRO A 384 -11.15 29.92 -6.16
C PRO A 384 -11.15 30.45 -4.73
N LEU A 385 -9.96 30.57 -4.11
CA LEU A 385 -9.83 31.25 -2.83
C LEU A 385 -10.26 32.72 -3.00
N CYS A 386 -11.25 33.17 -2.21
CA CYS A 386 -11.58 34.58 -2.13
C CYS A 386 -10.35 35.35 -1.62
N ASP A 387 -10.01 36.46 -2.27
CA ASP A 387 -8.90 37.37 -1.93
C ASP A 387 -7.46 36.90 -2.25
N ALA A 388 -7.23 36.33 -3.43
CA ALA A 388 -5.89 36.02 -3.93
C ALA A 388 -5.07 37.26 -4.41
N GLN A 389 -5.59 38.49 -4.31
CA GLN A 389 -4.94 39.69 -4.91
C GLN A 389 -4.51 40.84 -3.99
N GLU A 390 -4.71 40.83 -2.67
CA GLU A 390 -4.25 41.96 -1.83
C GLU A 390 -3.41 41.53 -0.63
N VAL A 391 -2.09 41.71 -0.73
CA VAL A 391 -1.17 41.73 0.43
C VAL A 391 -0.27 42.98 0.34
N SER A 392 -0.84 44.13 0.67
CA SER A 392 -0.09 45.28 1.19
C SER A 392 -0.99 46.28 1.89
N ARG A 393 -1.18 46.07 3.20
CA ARG A 393 -1.31 47.08 4.28
C ARG A 393 -2.26 46.55 5.35
N MET A 394 -1.71 46.14 6.49
CA MET A 394 -2.09 46.73 7.77
C MET A 394 -1.17 46.23 8.88
N ALA A 395 -0.74 47.16 9.73
CA ALA A 395 0.10 46.92 10.88
C ALA A 395 -0.59 47.48 12.12
N ARG A 396 -0.45 46.73 13.23
CA ARG A 396 -0.26 47.14 14.65
C ARG A 396 -1.34 46.70 15.65
N ARG A 397 -0.79 46.23 16.80
CA ARG A 397 -1.33 46.03 18.17
C ARG A 397 -1.90 44.62 18.41
N ARG A 398 -1.49 43.81 19.40
CA ARG A 398 -0.79 44.01 20.70
C ARG A 398 -0.01 42.73 21.09
N LEU A 399 1.15 42.91 21.72
CA LEU A 399 1.83 41.93 22.59
C LEU A 399 1.69 42.47 24.02
N ALA A 400 1.02 41.72 24.90
CA ALA A 400 1.22 41.70 26.36
C ALA A 400 0.04 40.97 27.02
N ALA A 401 0.28 39.75 27.52
CA ALA A 401 -0.22 39.22 28.79
C ALA A 401 -0.27 37.68 28.73
N SER A 402 0.74 37.01 29.29
CA SER A 402 0.58 36.27 30.55
C SER A 402 1.82 35.39 30.77
N GLY A 403 2.74 35.89 31.57
CA GLY A 403 3.69 35.03 32.26
C GLY A 403 2.98 34.30 33.40
N ARG A 404 3.14 32.99 33.46
CA ARG A 404 3.07 32.18 34.68
C ARG A 404 4.01 30.99 34.50
N THR A 405 5.24 31.16 34.97
CA THR A 405 6.21 30.08 35.20
C THR A 405 5.75 29.29 36.43
N ALA A 406 5.28 28.07 36.22
CA ALA A 406 5.23 27.06 37.27
C ALA A 406 6.61 26.40 37.34
N ALA A 407 7.29 26.59 38.47
CA ALA A 407 8.52 25.89 38.81
C ALA A 407 8.23 24.39 38.94
N VAL A 408 8.85 23.58 38.09
CA VAL A 408 8.98 22.13 38.29
C VAL A 408 10.41 21.89 38.73
N HIS A 409 10.57 21.51 40.00
CA HIS A 409 11.83 21.02 40.53
C HIS A 409 12.32 19.82 39.70
N PRO A 410 13.56 19.81 39.20
CA PRO A 410 14.14 18.58 38.67
C PRO A 410 14.55 17.71 39.85
N ILE A 411 13.91 16.54 39.95
CA ILE A 411 14.43 15.44 40.77
C ILE A 411 15.73 14.98 40.11
N THR A 412 16.86 15.42 40.63
CA THR A 412 18.18 14.84 40.37
C THR A 412 18.22 13.46 41.01
N LEU A 413 18.13 12.41 40.20
CA LEU A 413 18.52 11.06 40.58
C LEU A 413 19.94 10.83 40.03
N GLU A 414 20.93 11.03 40.88
CA GLU A 414 22.29 10.52 40.64
C GLU A 414 22.27 9.00 40.59
N ALA A 415 23.03 8.41 39.67
CA ALA A 415 23.91 7.28 39.95
C ALA A 415 24.71 6.89 38.68
N ASP A 416 25.57 7.79 38.20
CA ASP A 416 26.69 7.34 37.36
C ASP A 416 27.67 6.59 38.27
N THR A 417 28.02 5.35 37.90
CA THR A 417 28.99 4.55 38.64
C THR A 417 30.35 5.28 38.69
N PRO A 418 31.19 5.03 39.72
CA PRO A 418 32.53 5.62 39.77
C PRO A 418 33.32 5.39 38.48
N ALA A 419 33.18 4.20 37.88
CA ALA A 419 33.79 3.84 36.61
C ALA A 419 33.30 4.69 35.41
N VAL A 420 32.00 5.05 35.36
CA VAL A 420 31.45 5.94 34.33
C VAL A 420 32.03 7.35 34.46
N ARG A 421 32.13 7.87 35.69
CA ARG A 421 32.67 9.21 35.97
C ARG A 421 34.17 9.30 35.71
N GLU A 422 34.92 8.28 36.11
CA GLU A 422 36.36 8.16 35.87
C GLU A 422 36.66 8.14 34.37
N LEU A 423 36.02 7.25 33.62
CA LEU A 423 36.23 7.12 32.18
C LEU A 423 35.75 8.34 31.39
N ALA A 424 34.64 8.98 31.81
CA ALA A 424 34.20 10.25 31.23
C ALA A 424 35.19 11.39 31.55
N GLY A 425 35.82 11.38 32.73
CA GLY A 425 36.90 12.28 33.11
C GLY A 425 38.13 12.13 32.21
N GLU A 426 38.56 10.89 31.95
CA GLU A 426 39.66 10.57 31.02
C GLU A 426 39.37 11.03 29.58
N ILE A 427 38.13 10.85 29.10
CA ILE A 427 37.74 11.32 27.75
C ILE A 427 37.78 12.85 27.67
N ARG A 428 37.33 13.55 28.73
CA ARG A 428 37.35 15.02 28.82
C ARG A 428 38.77 15.58 28.89
N SER A 429 39.67 14.95 29.64
CA SER A 429 41.07 15.37 29.71
C SER A 429 41.82 15.11 28.40
N ALA A 430 41.53 14.00 27.70
CA ALA A 430 42.12 13.68 26.40
C ALA A 430 41.64 14.61 25.27
N THR A 431 40.46 15.22 25.37
CA THR A 431 39.93 16.15 24.35
C THR A 431 40.48 17.58 24.46
N ALA A 432 41.10 17.94 25.58
CA ALA A 432 41.69 19.27 25.81
C ALA A 432 43.14 19.42 25.27
N GLY A 433 43.82 18.31 24.94
CA GLY A 433 45.15 18.31 24.31
C GLY A 433 45.07 17.84 22.85
N GLN A 434 45.47 18.67 21.89
CA GLN A 434 45.39 18.38 20.44
C GLN A 434 46.32 17.26 19.91
N GLY A 435 46.68 16.25 20.72
CA GLY A 435 47.66 15.22 20.32
C GLY A 435 47.40 13.77 20.71
N GLU A 436 46.43 13.45 21.59
CA GLU A 436 46.34 12.08 22.17
C GLU A 436 44.93 11.45 22.16
N GLN A 437 44.18 11.50 21.05
CA GLN A 437 42.87 10.79 20.95
C GLN A 437 42.98 9.23 20.95
N HIS A 438 44.19 8.67 21.02
CA HIS A 438 44.44 7.24 20.74
C HIS A 438 44.52 6.28 21.95
N ARG A 439 44.48 6.72 23.22
CA ARG A 439 44.83 5.82 24.35
C ARG A 439 43.72 4.94 24.95
N ILE A 440 42.43 5.27 24.84
CA ILE A 440 41.37 4.47 25.50
C ILE A 440 40.93 3.30 24.59
N PRO A 441 41.08 2.03 25.02
CA PRO A 441 40.65 0.85 24.25
C PRO A 441 39.12 0.74 24.14
N LEU A 442 38.62 0.26 23.00
CA LEU A 442 37.19 0.01 22.76
C LEU A 442 36.58 -0.93 23.82
N LEU A 443 37.33 -1.98 24.19
CA LEU A 443 36.92 -2.97 25.19
C LEU A 443 36.62 -2.34 26.55
N ARG A 444 37.49 -1.42 27.03
CA ARG A 444 37.31 -0.72 28.31
C ARG A 444 36.03 0.13 28.32
N ILE A 445 35.68 0.75 27.19
CA ILE A 445 34.44 1.52 27.06
C ILE A 445 33.22 0.57 27.03
N HIS A 446 33.36 -0.59 26.36
CA HIS A 446 32.30 -1.60 26.29
C HIS A 446 31.95 -2.17 27.68
N GLU A 447 32.95 -2.58 28.47
CA GLU A 447 32.76 -3.14 29.82
C GLU A 447 32.05 -2.16 30.75
N VAL A 448 32.44 -0.88 30.74
CA VAL A 448 31.83 0.16 31.57
C VAL A 448 30.36 0.40 31.15
N LEU A 449 30.07 0.40 29.86
CA LEU A 449 28.69 0.55 29.36
C LEU A 449 27.84 -0.71 29.63
N GLU A 450 28.42 -1.90 29.56
CA GLU A 450 27.73 -3.19 29.82
C GLU A 450 27.25 -3.26 31.26
N GLU A 451 28.02 -2.74 32.21
CA GLU A 451 27.61 -2.66 33.60
C GLU A 451 26.57 -1.55 33.86
N ALA A 452 26.70 -0.41 33.17
CA ALA A 452 25.91 0.79 33.44
C ALA A 452 24.52 0.77 32.79
N LEU A 453 24.41 0.37 31.52
CA LEU A 453 23.17 0.47 30.73
C LEU A 453 21.99 -0.36 31.28
N PRO A 454 22.18 -1.59 31.81
CA PRO A 454 21.09 -2.37 32.41
C PRO A 454 20.56 -1.75 33.72
N LYS A 455 21.42 -1.02 34.46
CA LYS A 455 21.09 -0.41 35.76
C LYS A 455 20.39 0.95 35.61
N MET A 456 20.41 1.55 34.41
CA MET A 456 19.74 2.81 34.13
C MET A 456 18.21 2.71 34.23
N ARG A 457 17.62 3.58 35.06
CA ARG A 457 16.16 3.70 35.23
C ARG A 457 15.55 4.93 34.53
N GLY A 458 16.37 5.75 33.86
CA GLY A 458 15.98 7.02 33.22
C GLY A 458 16.82 7.35 31.97
N PRO A 459 16.69 8.56 31.39
CA PRO A 459 17.49 8.97 30.23
C PRO A 459 19.00 8.98 30.54
N PRO A 460 19.88 8.77 29.55
CA PRO A 460 21.33 8.72 29.77
C PRO A 460 21.86 10.06 30.30
N SER A 461 22.66 9.99 31.36
CA SER A 461 23.39 11.12 31.93
C SER A 461 24.36 11.74 30.93
N ALA A 462 24.89 12.93 31.23
CA ALA A 462 25.88 13.60 30.37
C ALA A 462 27.14 12.75 30.18
N ASP A 463 27.56 12.01 31.21
CA ASP A 463 28.75 11.16 31.18
C ASP A 463 28.50 9.89 30.35
N ILE A 464 27.33 9.25 30.49
CA ILE A 464 26.94 8.12 29.64
C ILE A 464 26.78 8.56 28.19
N GLN A 465 26.24 9.76 27.92
CA GLN A 465 26.17 10.30 26.55
C GLN A 465 27.56 10.54 25.95
N LEU A 466 28.51 11.03 26.75
CA LEU A 466 29.90 11.22 26.33
C LEU A 466 30.56 9.87 26.00
N LEU A 467 30.37 8.87 26.87
CA LEU A 467 30.88 7.50 26.66
C LEU A 467 30.29 6.88 25.40
N LEU A 468 28.96 6.95 25.19
CA LEU A 468 28.31 6.43 23.98
C LEU A 468 28.80 7.14 22.72
N LYS A 469 29.04 8.45 22.76
CA LYS A 469 29.60 9.21 21.63
C LYS A 469 31.04 8.77 21.32
N HIS A 470 31.85 8.54 22.34
CA HIS A 470 33.22 8.10 22.18
C HIS A 470 33.30 6.63 21.73
N TYR A 471 32.44 5.77 22.27
CA TYR A 471 32.24 4.38 21.85
C TYR A 471 31.88 4.29 20.36
N HIS A 472 30.93 5.11 19.92
CA HIS A 472 30.53 5.22 18.52
C HIS A 472 31.70 5.62 17.61
N HIS A 473 32.49 6.62 18.03
CA HIS A 473 33.66 7.07 17.28
C HIS A 473 34.75 5.98 17.20
N LYS A 474 34.99 5.24 18.29
CA LYS A 474 35.94 4.12 18.31
C LYS A 474 35.47 2.94 17.47
N LEU A 475 34.17 2.63 17.47
CA LEU A 475 33.59 1.62 16.57
C LEU A 475 33.83 1.98 15.11
N TYR A 476 33.59 3.23 14.72
CA TYR A 476 33.83 3.72 13.36
C TYR A 476 35.30 3.59 12.92
N LEU A 477 36.23 3.76 13.86
CA LEU A 477 37.67 3.60 13.63
C LEU A 477 38.15 2.13 13.72
N SER A 478 37.30 1.21 14.21
CA SER A 478 37.59 -0.23 14.23
C SER A 478 37.43 -0.77 12.82
N THR A 479 38.54 -1.00 12.14
CA THR A 479 38.57 -1.66 10.83
C THR A 479 38.36 -3.16 11.05
N ASP A 480 37.16 -3.64 10.73
CA ASP A 480 36.86 -5.01 10.24
C ASP A 480 36.26 -6.10 11.16
N SER A 481 35.81 -5.85 12.40
CA SER A 481 35.10 -6.91 13.16
C SER A 481 33.57 -6.71 13.15
N SER A 482 32.84 -7.63 12.52
CA SER A 482 31.36 -7.62 12.56
C SER A 482 30.85 -7.96 13.96
N SER A 483 31.68 -8.65 14.74
CA SER A 483 31.46 -8.97 16.15
C SER A 483 31.36 -7.72 17.03
N ASP A 484 32.19 -6.68 16.83
CA ASP A 484 32.12 -5.44 17.61
C ASP A 484 30.81 -4.67 17.38
N TYR A 485 30.36 -4.59 16.13
CA TYR A 485 29.09 -3.91 15.79
C TYR A 485 27.88 -4.69 16.31
N LEU A 486 27.94 -6.02 16.28
CA LEU A 486 26.89 -6.87 16.85
C LEU A 486 26.86 -6.77 18.38
N ALA A 487 28.02 -6.76 19.03
CA ALA A 487 28.17 -6.54 20.47
C ALA A 487 27.65 -5.16 20.87
N ALA A 488 27.93 -4.12 20.08
CA ALA A 488 27.38 -2.78 20.29
C ALA A 488 25.84 -2.76 20.21
N LEU A 489 25.23 -3.43 19.23
CA LEU A 489 23.77 -3.56 19.16
C LEU A 489 23.19 -4.38 20.32
N ALA A 490 23.87 -5.45 20.75
CA ALA A 490 23.47 -6.28 21.88
C ALA A 490 23.49 -5.47 23.19
N LEU A 491 24.55 -4.68 23.38
CA LEU A 491 24.73 -3.76 24.50
C LEU A 491 23.63 -2.69 24.54
N LEU A 492 23.26 -2.11 23.40
CA LEU A 492 22.13 -1.18 23.32
C LEU A 492 20.79 -1.88 23.60
N ALA A 493 20.64 -3.12 23.18
CA ALA A 493 19.44 -3.92 23.44
C ALA A 493 19.29 -4.36 24.91
N SER A 494 20.34 -4.29 25.73
CA SER A 494 20.30 -4.66 27.15
C SER A 494 19.79 -3.54 28.08
N SER A 495 19.61 -2.31 27.55
CA SER A 495 19.16 -1.17 28.35
C SER A 495 17.75 -1.35 28.93
N GLY A 496 17.58 -0.96 30.20
CA GLY A 496 16.30 -0.96 30.90
C GLY A 496 15.34 0.16 30.48
N ALA A 497 15.87 1.25 29.90
CA ALA A 497 15.14 2.49 29.59
C ALA A 497 14.94 2.72 28.08
N ARG A 498 14.03 3.64 27.70
CA ARG A 498 13.90 4.09 26.30
C ARG A 498 15.11 4.93 25.91
N LEU A 499 15.82 4.52 24.87
CA LEU A 499 17.01 5.21 24.37
C LEU A 499 16.61 6.38 23.47
N GLY A 500 17.27 7.54 23.61
CA GLY A 500 16.95 8.76 22.88
C GLY A 500 17.37 8.75 21.39
N SER A 501 17.02 9.80 20.65
CA SER A 501 17.24 9.90 19.19
C SER A 501 18.70 9.67 18.75
N ARG A 502 19.68 10.15 19.53
CA ARG A 502 21.13 9.97 19.26
C ARG A 502 21.58 8.51 19.29
N VAL A 503 20.91 7.66 20.08
CA VAL A 503 21.18 6.21 20.11
C VAL A 503 20.58 5.54 18.87
N GLY A 504 19.48 6.09 18.34
CA GLY A 504 18.90 5.67 17.07
C GLY A 504 19.86 5.82 15.88
N ASP A 505 20.71 6.84 15.87
CA ASP A 505 21.72 7.03 14.82
C ASP A 505 22.83 5.97 14.91
N MET A 506 23.28 5.64 16.13
CA MET A 506 24.23 4.53 16.35
C MET A 506 23.62 3.17 15.96
N VAL A 507 22.35 2.92 16.31
CA VAL A 507 21.64 1.70 15.87
C VAL A 507 21.58 1.64 14.34
N LYS A 508 21.27 2.74 13.66
CA LYS A 508 21.23 2.80 12.19
C LYS A 508 22.60 2.53 11.57
N GLN A 509 23.67 3.17 12.06
CA GLN A 509 25.01 3.00 11.52
C GLN A 509 25.55 1.58 11.76
N SER A 510 25.44 1.06 12.98
CA SER A 510 25.82 -0.33 13.27
C SER A 510 24.98 -1.33 12.45
N SER A 511 23.70 -1.03 12.23
CA SER A 511 22.84 -1.86 11.37
C SER A 511 23.27 -1.81 9.90
N GLN A 512 23.71 -0.64 9.40
CA GLN A 512 24.17 -0.48 8.03
C GLN A 512 25.46 -1.27 7.78
N VAL A 513 26.44 -1.18 8.68
CA VAL A 513 27.69 -1.95 8.59
C VAL A 513 27.41 -3.46 8.59
N LEU A 514 26.52 -3.93 9.46
CA LEU A 514 26.08 -5.34 9.44
C LEU A 514 25.36 -5.72 8.14
N MET A 515 24.53 -4.84 7.58
CA MET A 515 23.86 -5.08 6.30
C MET A 515 24.85 -5.16 5.13
N ASP A 516 25.88 -4.33 5.13
CA ASP A 516 26.92 -4.32 4.10
C ASP A 516 27.80 -5.57 4.22
N ASN A 517 28.16 -5.98 5.43
CA ASN A 517 28.89 -7.23 5.67
C ASN A 517 28.04 -8.46 5.31
N LEU A 518 26.74 -8.48 5.61
CA LEU A 518 25.83 -9.53 5.17
C LEU A 518 25.69 -9.56 3.64
N HIS A 519 25.73 -8.41 2.97
CA HIS A 519 25.73 -8.34 1.51
C HIS A 519 27.00 -8.97 0.93
N ASN A 520 28.16 -8.62 1.48
CA ASN A 520 29.46 -9.13 1.06
C ASN A 520 29.59 -10.64 1.32
N ALA A 521 29.15 -11.10 2.50
CA ALA A 521 29.05 -12.53 2.83
C ALA A 521 28.15 -13.30 1.85
N SER A 522 27.13 -12.63 1.30
CA SER A 522 26.19 -13.22 0.36
C SER A 522 26.74 -13.38 -1.07
N LEU A 523 27.85 -12.72 -1.43
CA LEU A 523 28.39 -12.60 -2.81
C LEU A 523 29.63 -13.46 -3.12
N LYS A 524 30.50 -13.82 -2.13
CA LYS A 524 31.46 -14.97 -2.08
C LYS A 524 32.68 -14.68 -1.17
N LYS A 525 33.00 -15.66 -0.30
CA LYS A 525 34.28 -15.98 0.41
C LYS A 525 35.20 -14.83 0.90
N SER A 526 34.81 -14.09 1.93
CA SER A 526 35.71 -13.73 3.07
C SER A 526 35.02 -12.79 4.07
N THR A 527 34.22 -13.35 4.98
CA THR A 527 34.01 -12.78 6.33
C THR A 527 33.54 -13.93 7.21
N ALA A 528 34.46 -14.53 7.98
CA ALA A 528 34.20 -15.74 8.76
C ALA A 528 33.20 -15.54 9.93
N GLU A 529 32.97 -14.30 10.36
CA GLU A 529 32.24 -14.01 11.61
C GLU A 529 30.70 -14.03 11.49
N LEU A 530 30.11 -13.51 10.40
CA LEU A 530 28.66 -13.49 10.17
C LEU A 530 28.13 -14.70 9.39
N ALA A 531 28.99 -15.68 9.09
CA ALA A 531 28.65 -16.89 8.35
C ALA A 531 28.11 -18.03 9.25
N SER A 532 27.90 -17.77 10.55
CA SER A 532 27.31 -18.74 11.48
C SER A 532 25.81 -18.51 11.66
N LEU A 533 25.04 -19.60 11.65
CA LEU A 533 23.60 -19.58 11.86
C LEU A 533 23.23 -19.03 13.25
N ASP A 534 24.01 -19.38 14.28
CA ASP A 534 23.78 -18.91 15.66
C ASP A 534 23.95 -17.39 15.79
N VAL A 535 24.93 -16.83 15.08
CA VAL A 535 25.20 -15.39 15.05
C VAL A 535 24.05 -14.66 14.35
N LEU A 536 23.53 -15.21 13.25
CA LEU A 536 22.38 -14.65 12.53
C LEU A 536 21.09 -14.68 13.39
N LEU A 537 20.84 -15.78 14.11
CA LEU A 537 19.69 -15.89 15.01
C LEU A 537 19.80 -14.93 16.19
N ASN A 538 20.99 -14.79 16.77
CA ASN A 538 21.23 -13.81 17.83
C ASN A 538 21.03 -12.36 17.34
N ALA A 539 21.55 -12.03 16.15
CA ALA A 539 21.35 -10.72 15.52
C ALA A 539 19.86 -10.41 15.31
N LEU A 540 19.06 -11.38 14.86
CA LEU A 540 17.61 -11.20 14.69
C LEU A 540 16.91 -10.97 16.03
N SER A 541 17.30 -11.68 17.09
CA SER A 541 16.78 -11.49 18.45
C SER A 541 17.14 -10.12 19.03
N ILE A 542 18.35 -9.62 18.79
CA ILE A 542 18.78 -8.26 19.14
C ILE A 542 17.90 -7.23 18.41
N CYS A 543 17.66 -7.42 17.11
CA CYS A 543 16.80 -6.54 16.32
C CYS A 543 15.38 -6.46 16.89
N ALA A 544 14.79 -7.60 17.26
CA ALA A 544 13.45 -7.64 17.86
C ALA A 544 13.39 -6.94 19.22
N ARG A 545 14.42 -7.10 20.07
CA ARG A 545 14.53 -6.38 21.35
C ARG A 545 14.58 -4.87 21.15
N LEU A 546 15.40 -4.40 20.21
CA LEU A 546 15.49 -2.98 19.85
C LEU A 546 14.16 -2.42 19.31
N HIS A 547 13.45 -3.20 18.49
CA HIS A 547 12.12 -2.86 17.97
C HIS A 547 11.10 -2.67 19.12
N LEU A 548 11.03 -3.62 20.06
CA LEU A 548 10.14 -3.55 21.22
C LEU A 548 10.46 -2.39 22.18
N ARG A 549 11.71 -1.89 22.18
CA ARG A 549 12.17 -0.77 23.01
C ARG A 549 11.95 0.61 22.35
N GLY A 550 11.45 0.66 21.12
CA GLY A 550 11.17 1.91 20.40
C GLY A 550 12.36 2.49 19.66
N CYS A 551 13.45 1.72 19.49
CA CYS A 551 14.61 2.08 18.68
C CYS A 551 14.81 1.03 17.57
N PRO A 552 13.84 0.86 16.65
CA PRO A 552 13.90 -0.22 15.68
C PRO A 552 15.14 -0.07 14.77
N PRO A 553 15.87 -1.17 14.51
CA PRO A 553 16.84 -1.16 13.42
C PRO A 553 16.11 -0.94 12.09
N PRO A 554 16.81 -0.52 11.02
CA PRO A 554 16.22 -0.42 9.69
C PRO A 554 15.50 -1.72 9.30
N ASP A 555 14.25 -1.63 8.80
CA ASP A 555 13.43 -2.80 8.43
C ASP A 555 14.15 -3.76 7.46
N ALA A 556 15.10 -3.23 6.69
CA ALA A 556 15.96 -3.97 5.78
C ALA A 556 16.88 -4.98 6.51
N LEU A 557 17.40 -4.68 7.70
CA LEU A 557 18.35 -5.56 8.40
C LEU A 557 17.70 -6.88 8.83
N PRO A 558 16.57 -6.91 9.57
CA PRO A 558 15.89 -8.17 9.91
C PRO A 558 15.46 -8.98 8.69
N ARG A 559 14.99 -8.29 7.62
CA ARG A 559 14.64 -8.94 6.35
C ARG A 559 15.85 -9.57 5.68
N ARG A 560 16.99 -8.88 5.66
CA ARG A 560 18.24 -9.37 5.05
C ARG A 560 18.80 -10.55 5.84
N ILE A 561 18.79 -10.50 7.17
CA ILE A 561 19.15 -11.64 8.03
C ILE A 561 18.27 -12.84 7.72
N ALA A 562 16.94 -12.65 7.69
CA ALA A 562 16.00 -13.71 7.38
C ALA A 562 16.23 -14.30 5.97
N ASN A 563 16.47 -13.46 4.96
CA ASN A 563 16.79 -13.91 3.60
C ASN A 563 18.11 -14.69 3.52
N VAL A 564 19.13 -14.31 4.28
CA VAL A 564 20.41 -15.05 4.34
C VAL A 564 20.20 -16.42 4.97
N ILE A 565 19.45 -16.51 6.08
CA ILE A 565 19.07 -17.80 6.71
C ILE A 565 18.32 -18.70 5.72
N CYS A 566 17.51 -18.12 4.83
CA CYS A 566 16.73 -18.86 3.84
C CYS A 566 17.53 -19.36 2.62
N LYS A 567 18.81 -19.02 2.48
CA LYS A 567 19.66 -19.59 1.42
C LYS A 567 19.90 -21.08 1.68
N GLU A 568 19.93 -21.91 0.63
CA GLU A 568 19.98 -23.38 0.74
C GLU A 568 20.98 -23.90 1.78
N GLN A 569 22.23 -23.40 1.77
CA GLN A 569 23.30 -23.80 2.70
C GLN A 569 22.96 -23.60 4.19
N PHE A 570 22.14 -22.60 4.53
CA PHE A 570 21.71 -22.29 5.90
C PHE A 570 20.34 -22.85 6.20
N ALA A 571 19.46 -22.91 5.20
CA ALA A 571 18.11 -23.45 5.32
C ALA A 571 18.14 -24.94 5.71
N ASP A 572 19.01 -25.73 5.09
CA ASP A 572 19.10 -27.16 5.41
C ASP A 572 19.69 -27.38 6.81
N LYS A 573 20.74 -26.64 7.19
CA LYS A 573 21.28 -26.65 8.56
C LYS A 573 20.26 -26.19 9.59
N PHE A 574 19.47 -25.16 9.28
CA PHE A 574 18.40 -24.68 10.16
C PHE A 574 17.37 -25.79 10.42
N VAL A 575 17.02 -26.55 9.38
CA VAL A 575 16.00 -27.61 9.47
C VAL A 575 16.53 -28.89 10.14
N SER A 576 17.82 -29.21 10.01
CA SER A 576 18.45 -30.38 10.64
C SER A 576 18.94 -30.13 12.08
N GLU A 577 19.70 -29.05 12.31
CA GLU A 577 20.58 -28.88 13.48
C GLU A 577 20.02 -27.93 14.53
N VAL A 578 19.16 -26.96 14.18
CA VAL A 578 18.70 -25.94 15.13
C VAL A 578 17.73 -26.53 16.16
N PRO A 579 17.87 -26.18 17.46
CA PRO A 579 16.90 -26.53 18.50
C PRO A 579 15.56 -25.82 18.34
N SER A 580 14.48 -26.48 18.76
CA SER A 580 13.12 -25.92 18.68
C SER A 580 12.96 -24.61 19.47
N GLN A 581 13.79 -24.40 20.50
CA GLN A 581 13.83 -23.16 21.27
C GLN A 581 14.35 -21.96 20.47
N ASP A 582 15.32 -22.17 19.58
CA ASP A 582 15.92 -21.11 18.77
C ASP A 582 15.06 -20.82 17.55
N ALA A 583 14.45 -21.84 16.96
CA ALA A 583 13.42 -21.69 15.93
C ALA A 583 12.20 -20.89 16.46
N TRP A 584 11.77 -21.15 17.70
CA TRP A 584 10.76 -20.33 18.37
C TRP A 584 11.21 -18.88 18.54
N THR A 585 12.47 -18.67 18.95
CA THR A 585 13.04 -17.33 19.14
C THR A 585 13.05 -16.54 17.82
N MET A 586 13.37 -17.19 16.71
CA MET A 586 13.26 -16.61 15.36
C MET A 586 11.81 -16.21 15.04
N LEU A 587 10.85 -17.14 15.17
CA LEU A 587 9.43 -16.87 14.88
C LEU A 587 8.91 -15.70 15.72
N ARG A 588 9.20 -15.68 17.02
CA ARG A 588 8.82 -14.60 17.94
C ARG A 588 9.45 -13.27 17.54
N SER A 589 10.70 -13.29 17.11
CA SER A 589 11.43 -12.08 16.68
C SER A 589 10.81 -11.49 15.42
N LEU A 590 10.49 -12.34 14.42
CA LEU A 590 9.79 -11.90 13.20
C LEU A 590 8.40 -11.34 13.51
N ALA A 591 7.64 -12.01 14.39
CA ALA A 591 6.32 -11.53 14.81
C ALA A 591 6.38 -10.20 15.55
N ALA A 592 7.38 -9.99 16.43
CA ALA A 592 7.58 -8.73 17.14
C ALA A 592 7.92 -7.57 16.21
N ILE A 593 8.57 -7.85 15.07
CA ILE A 593 8.90 -6.86 14.04
C ILE A 593 7.70 -6.61 13.11
N GLY A 594 6.73 -7.53 13.06
CA GLY A 594 5.53 -7.42 12.19
C GLY A 594 5.82 -7.59 10.70
N SER A 595 6.99 -8.14 10.35
CA SER A 595 7.42 -8.31 8.95
C SER A 595 8.26 -9.59 8.81
N ALA A 596 7.77 -10.54 8.01
CA ALA A 596 8.52 -11.73 7.63
C ALA A 596 8.55 -11.88 6.09
N PRO A 597 9.73 -12.12 5.48
CA PRO A 597 9.78 -12.47 4.07
C PRO A 597 9.11 -13.84 3.82
N PRO A 598 8.45 -14.06 2.66
CA PRO A 598 7.77 -15.32 2.36
C PRO A 598 8.67 -16.55 2.51
N ALA A 599 9.95 -16.43 2.14
CA ALA A 599 10.93 -17.50 2.27
C ALA A 599 11.17 -17.91 3.74
N ALA A 600 11.13 -16.96 4.68
CA ALA A 600 11.31 -17.27 6.10
C ALA A 600 10.08 -17.95 6.70
N LEU A 601 8.87 -17.55 6.27
CA LEU A 601 7.65 -18.28 6.63
C LEU A 601 7.67 -19.70 6.07
N PHE A 602 8.10 -19.88 4.83
CA PHE A 602 8.26 -21.20 4.21
C PHE A 602 9.28 -22.08 4.95
N LEU A 603 10.43 -21.51 5.35
CA LEU A 603 11.43 -22.22 6.14
C LEU A 603 10.89 -22.65 7.51
N LEU A 604 10.13 -21.78 8.19
CA LEU A 604 9.48 -22.10 9.46
C LEU A 604 8.36 -23.13 9.28
N ASP A 605 7.60 -23.05 8.18
CA ASP A 605 6.63 -24.09 7.78
C ASP A 605 7.34 -25.44 7.65
N ARG A 606 8.42 -25.53 6.87
CA ARG A 606 9.22 -26.75 6.69
C ARG A 606 9.84 -27.26 8.00
N TYR A 607 10.25 -26.37 8.89
CA TYR A 607 10.85 -26.74 10.19
C TYR A 607 9.81 -27.33 11.14
N PHE A 608 8.66 -26.67 11.32
CA PHE A 608 7.63 -27.08 12.28
C PHE A 608 6.70 -28.17 11.77
N ASP A 609 6.66 -28.42 10.46
CA ASP A 609 5.98 -29.57 9.86
C ASP A 609 6.67 -30.90 10.23
N ARG A 610 7.94 -30.88 10.65
CA ARG A 610 8.63 -32.09 11.12
C ARG A 610 8.09 -32.56 12.47
N GLU A 611 7.71 -33.84 12.52
CA GLU A 611 7.19 -34.48 13.73
C GLU A 611 8.12 -34.30 14.94
N GLY A 612 7.51 -34.09 16.12
CA GLY A 612 8.22 -33.99 17.40
C GLY A 612 8.87 -32.63 17.70
N ARG A 613 9.12 -31.75 16.71
CA ARG A 613 9.76 -30.43 16.94
C ARG A 613 8.92 -29.54 17.86
N ILE A 614 7.62 -29.44 17.62
CA ILE A 614 6.71 -28.61 18.43
C ILE A 614 6.52 -29.21 19.83
N ALA A 615 6.51 -30.55 19.94
CA ALA A 615 6.31 -31.25 21.21
C ALA A 615 7.42 -30.99 22.25
N GLN A 616 8.61 -30.58 21.79
CA GLN A 616 9.74 -30.19 22.65
C GLN A 616 9.53 -28.84 23.35
N LEU A 617 8.55 -28.03 22.94
CA LEU A 617 8.33 -26.70 23.50
C LEU A 617 7.30 -26.72 24.64
N PRO A 618 7.52 -25.93 25.71
CA PRO A 618 6.53 -25.71 26.76
C PRO A 618 5.18 -25.21 26.21
N ARG A 619 4.07 -25.73 26.76
CA ARG A 619 2.69 -25.38 26.35
C ARG A 619 2.44 -23.87 26.18
N VAL A 620 2.96 -23.05 27.10
CA VAL A 620 2.80 -21.59 27.05
C VAL A 620 3.38 -21.01 25.76
N LYS A 621 4.53 -21.53 25.30
CA LYS A 621 5.15 -21.11 24.04
C LYS A 621 4.34 -21.58 22.84
N VAL A 622 3.77 -22.79 22.88
CA VAL A 622 2.92 -23.29 21.78
C VAL A 622 1.68 -22.41 21.56
N VAL A 623 1.05 -21.90 22.63
CA VAL A 623 -0.04 -20.90 22.49
C VAL A 623 0.47 -19.61 21.87
N GLN A 624 1.61 -19.09 22.34
CA GLN A 624 2.23 -17.88 21.79
C GLN A 624 2.71 -18.06 20.33
N MET A 625 3.04 -19.29 19.92
CA MET A 625 3.39 -19.62 18.54
C MET A 625 2.22 -19.42 17.60
N VAL A 626 1.01 -19.84 18.00
CA VAL A 626 -0.19 -19.59 17.20
C VAL A 626 -0.43 -18.09 17.03
N GLU A 627 -0.34 -17.33 18.12
CA GLU A 627 -0.48 -15.87 18.08
C GLU A 627 0.57 -15.23 17.14
N ALA A 628 1.84 -15.64 17.25
CA ALA A 628 2.93 -15.16 16.40
C ALA A 628 2.71 -15.49 14.92
N LEU A 629 2.31 -16.72 14.60
CA LEU A 629 2.00 -17.14 13.23
C LEU A 629 0.79 -16.37 12.66
N CYS A 630 -0.22 -16.11 13.48
CA CYS A 630 -1.37 -15.31 13.09
C CYS A 630 -1.00 -13.84 12.87
N MET A 631 -0.14 -13.25 13.72
CA MET A 631 0.38 -11.88 13.52
C MET A 631 1.15 -11.76 12.20
N LEU A 632 1.91 -12.79 11.84
CA LEU A 632 2.61 -12.88 10.56
C LEU A 632 1.70 -13.28 9.38
N ARG A 633 0.39 -13.43 9.61
CA ARG A 633 -0.62 -13.85 8.62
C ARG A 633 -0.29 -15.18 7.95
N SER A 634 0.45 -16.07 8.61
CA SER A 634 0.71 -17.42 8.10
C SER A 634 -0.60 -18.21 8.05
N ARG A 635 -0.81 -18.91 6.94
CA ARG A 635 -1.91 -19.87 6.73
C ARG A 635 -1.37 -21.24 6.32
N GLY A 636 -0.06 -21.46 6.50
CA GLY A 636 0.67 -22.63 6.03
C GLY A 636 0.65 -23.82 6.99
N PRO A 637 1.35 -24.91 6.64
CA PRO A 637 1.42 -26.15 7.42
C PRO A 637 1.88 -25.98 8.87
N ALA A 638 2.78 -25.03 9.20
CA ALA A 638 3.19 -24.84 10.60
C ALA A 638 2.03 -24.44 11.50
N LEU A 639 1.11 -23.58 11.02
CA LEU A 639 -0.04 -23.19 11.83
C LEU A 639 -0.90 -24.41 12.14
N GLN A 640 -1.09 -25.30 11.15
CA GLN A 640 -1.85 -26.52 11.31
C GLN A 640 -1.15 -27.48 12.29
N ALA A 641 0.15 -27.75 12.12
CA ALA A 641 0.94 -28.61 12.99
C ALA A 641 0.95 -28.12 14.46
N VAL A 642 1.09 -26.81 14.69
CA VAL A 642 1.03 -26.21 16.03
C VAL A 642 -0.37 -26.35 16.63
N CYS A 643 -1.42 -26.16 15.83
CA CYS A 643 -2.80 -26.35 16.27
C CYS A 643 -3.11 -27.81 16.61
N ASP A 644 -2.59 -28.77 15.83
CA ASP A 644 -2.75 -30.20 16.07
C ASP A 644 -1.97 -30.64 17.32
N GLN A 645 -0.78 -30.10 17.56
CA GLN A 645 -0.08 -30.34 18.82
C GLN A 645 -0.85 -29.76 20.02
N LEU A 646 -1.41 -28.56 19.90
CA LEU A 646 -2.28 -27.99 20.93
C LEU A 646 -3.56 -28.81 21.13
N ALA A 647 -4.08 -29.43 20.07
CA ALA A 647 -5.27 -30.28 20.11
C ALA A 647 -5.12 -31.42 21.12
N THR A 648 -3.93 -32.04 21.18
CA THR A 648 -3.61 -33.10 22.15
C THR A 648 -3.65 -32.65 23.61
N GLN A 649 -3.56 -31.34 23.87
CA GLN A 649 -3.52 -30.75 25.21
C GLN A 649 -4.69 -29.79 25.51
N VAL A 650 -5.77 -29.83 24.72
CA VAL A 650 -6.91 -28.88 24.77
C VAL A 650 -7.49 -28.69 26.17
N VAL A 651 -7.60 -29.77 26.96
CA VAL A 651 -8.16 -29.74 28.32
C VAL A 651 -7.36 -28.81 29.25
N LYS A 652 -6.06 -28.65 28.99
CA LYS A 652 -5.15 -27.85 29.82
C LYS A 652 -5.03 -26.38 29.38
N ILE A 653 -5.73 -25.95 28.33
CA ILE A 653 -5.73 -24.56 27.84
C ILE A 653 -6.77 -23.74 28.61
N SER A 654 -6.33 -22.64 29.24
CA SER A 654 -7.21 -21.77 30.04
C SER A 654 -8.26 -21.03 29.20
N PRO A 655 -9.40 -20.62 29.79
CA PRO A 655 -10.43 -19.85 29.08
C PRO A 655 -9.89 -18.58 28.38
N GLN A 656 -8.98 -17.86 29.03
CA GLN A 656 -8.36 -16.64 28.50
C GLN A 656 -7.47 -16.93 27.28
N GLN A 657 -6.67 -18.02 27.35
CA GLN A 657 -5.84 -18.45 26.21
C GLN A 657 -6.70 -18.89 25.03
N ARG A 658 -7.81 -19.59 25.27
CA ARG A 658 -8.75 -19.96 24.19
C ARG A 658 -9.32 -18.74 23.49
N LEU A 659 -9.67 -17.70 24.24
CA LEU A 659 -10.15 -16.43 23.70
C LEU A 659 -9.08 -15.71 22.88
N ALA A 660 -7.84 -15.67 23.36
CA ALA A 660 -6.72 -15.07 22.62
C ALA A 660 -6.44 -15.82 21.29
N LEU A 661 -6.50 -17.15 21.31
CA LEU A 661 -6.40 -17.98 20.11
C LEU A 661 -7.55 -17.71 19.14
N LEU A 662 -8.79 -17.66 19.63
CA LEU A 662 -9.98 -17.34 18.81
C LEU A 662 -9.84 -15.99 18.10
N ARG A 663 -9.38 -14.95 18.80
CA ARG A 663 -9.12 -13.63 18.20
C ARG A 663 -8.03 -13.69 17.14
N SER A 664 -6.95 -14.43 17.41
CA SER A 664 -5.84 -14.60 16.47
C SER A 664 -6.31 -15.27 15.18
N PHE A 665 -7.13 -16.31 15.29
CA PHE A 665 -7.74 -16.99 14.16
C PHE A 665 -8.72 -16.11 13.38
N ALA A 666 -9.54 -15.32 14.07
CA ALA A 666 -10.46 -14.37 13.47
C ALA A 666 -9.71 -13.30 12.64
N ALA A 667 -8.61 -12.76 13.18
CA ALA A 667 -7.78 -11.76 12.52
C ALA A 667 -7.19 -12.23 11.17
N ILE A 668 -6.88 -13.52 11.04
CA ILE A 668 -6.39 -14.12 9.78
C ILE A 668 -7.48 -14.83 8.97
N ASN A 669 -8.71 -14.88 9.49
CA ASN A 669 -9.85 -15.59 8.94
C ASN A 669 -9.55 -17.08 8.63
N VAL A 670 -9.01 -17.82 9.61
CA VAL A 670 -8.69 -19.26 9.50
C VAL A 670 -9.42 -20.04 10.60
N ALA A 671 -9.95 -21.22 10.30
CA ALA A 671 -10.60 -22.07 11.30
C ALA A 671 -9.95 -23.46 11.38
N PRO A 672 -8.91 -23.64 12.20
CA PRO A 672 -8.26 -24.94 12.36
C PRO A 672 -9.15 -25.93 13.13
N ASN A 673 -8.85 -27.22 12.98
CA ASN A 673 -9.53 -28.32 13.70
C ASN A 673 -9.61 -28.10 15.22
N LEU A 674 -8.59 -27.43 15.78
CA LEU A 674 -8.54 -27.01 17.18
C LEU A 674 -9.79 -26.25 17.67
N LEU A 675 -10.41 -25.43 16.81
CA LEU A 675 -11.63 -24.69 17.16
C LEU A 675 -12.82 -25.60 17.45
N TYR A 676 -12.95 -26.71 16.72
CA TYR A 676 -14.01 -27.68 16.95
C TYR A 676 -13.86 -28.39 18.31
N LEU A 677 -12.61 -28.64 18.73
CA LEU A 677 -12.31 -29.21 20.05
C LEU A 677 -12.59 -28.22 21.19
N PHE A 678 -12.42 -26.92 20.96
CA PHE A 678 -12.82 -25.90 21.93
C PHE A 678 -14.33 -25.89 22.18
N LEU A 679 -15.13 -26.14 21.14
CA LEU A 679 -16.58 -26.26 21.24
C LEU A 679 -17.03 -27.56 21.89
N GLY A 680 -16.40 -28.69 21.57
CA GLY A 680 -16.69 -29.99 22.18
C GLY A 680 -16.46 -30.00 23.69
N SER A 681 -15.48 -29.22 24.17
CA SER A 681 -15.22 -28.97 25.60
C SER A 681 -16.04 -27.80 26.19
N GLY A 682 -16.98 -27.25 25.42
CA GLY A 682 -17.59 -25.91 25.50
C GLY A 682 -18.32 -25.49 26.78
N ARG A 683 -18.92 -26.41 27.54
CA ARG A 683 -19.89 -26.01 28.58
C ARG A 683 -19.28 -25.44 29.87
N ARG A 684 -18.08 -25.90 30.27
CA ARG A 684 -17.50 -25.56 31.59
C ARG A 684 -16.61 -24.31 31.63
N TRP A 685 -16.10 -23.84 30.49
CA TRP A 685 -15.10 -22.76 30.47
C TRP A 685 -15.68 -21.38 30.17
N ARG A 686 -16.81 -21.31 29.45
CA ARG A 686 -17.54 -20.07 29.18
C ARG A 686 -17.93 -19.33 30.47
N LEU A 687 -18.39 -20.08 31.48
CA LEU A 687 -18.79 -19.55 32.80
C LEU A 687 -17.64 -18.90 33.57
N LYS A 688 -16.38 -19.13 33.17
CA LYS A 688 -15.18 -18.54 33.78
C LYS A 688 -14.75 -17.22 33.12
N LEU A 689 -15.41 -16.80 32.05
CA LEU A 689 -15.15 -15.54 31.36
C LEU A 689 -16.17 -14.48 31.75
N SER A 690 -15.72 -13.22 31.87
CA SER A 690 -16.59 -12.06 32.04
C SER A 690 -17.54 -11.88 30.85
N ALA A 691 -18.64 -11.15 31.03
CA ALA A 691 -19.58 -10.87 29.96
C ALA A 691 -18.92 -10.17 28.74
N SER A 692 -17.98 -9.24 28.98
CA SER A 692 -17.18 -8.60 27.92
C SER A 692 -16.38 -9.62 27.12
N ASN A 693 -15.66 -10.51 27.80
CA ASN A 693 -14.88 -11.56 27.14
C ASN A 693 -15.76 -12.55 26.38
N GLN A 694 -16.99 -12.80 26.84
CA GLN A 694 -17.96 -13.61 26.11
C GLN A 694 -18.52 -12.90 24.88
N ALA A 695 -18.72 -11.58 24.93
CA ALA A 695 -19.08 -10.78 23.76
C ALA A 695 -17.96 -10.78 22.71
N GLU A 696 -16.71 -10.55 23.14
CA GLU A 696 -15.54 -10.63 22.26
C GLU A 696 -15.36 -12.01 21.64
N MET A 697 -15.73 -13.06 22.38
CA MET A 697 -15.77 -14.43 21.86
C MET A 697 -16.84 -14.60 20.77
N LEU A 698 -18.03 -14.03 20.96
CA LEU A 698 -19.10 -14.04 19.97
C LEU A 698 -18.66 -13.31 18.69
N SER A 699 -18.05 -12.13 18.83
CA SER A 699 -17.52 -11.36 17.70
C SER A 699 -16.45 -12.12 16.92
N ALA A 700 -15.53 -12.81 17.62
CA ALA A 700 -14.52 -13.64 16.95
C ALA A 700 -15.16 -14.80 16.15
N PHE A 701 -16.20 -15.45 16.68
CA PHE A 701 -16.92 -16.49 15.93
C PHE A 701 -17.70 -15.93 14.73
N ALA A 702 -18.31 -14.76 14.89
CA ALA A 702 -19.00 -14.04 13.83
C ALA A 702 -18.05 -13.69 12.68
N GLU A 703 -16.86 -13.15 12.97
CA GLU A 703 -15.83 -12.87 11.97
C GLU A 703 -15.32 -14.12 11.26
N LEU A 704 -15.16 -15.21 12.01
CA LEU A 704 -14.77 -16.51 11.47
C LEU A 704 -15.86 -17.18 10.62
N ARG A 705 -17.09 -16.67 10.63
CA ARG A 705 -18.27 -17.33 10.05
C ARG A 705 -18.39 -18.78 10.52
N PHE A 706 -18.12 -19.00 11.80
CA PHE A 706 -18.07 -20.33 12.37
C PHE A 706 -19.38 -20.66 13.07
N ARG A 707 -20.14 -21.60 12.51
CA ARG A 707 -21.45 -22.04 13.00
C ARG A 707 -21.53 -23.56 12.97
N PRO A 708 -21.07 -24.25 14.02
CA PRO A 708 -21.22 -25.70 14.15
C PRO A 708 -22.70 -26.11 14.27
N ARG A 709 -23.12 -27.12 13.51
CA ARG A 709 -24.48 -27.68 13.60
C ARG A 709 -24.80 -28.16 15.02
N GLY A 710 -26.02 -27.88 15.49
CA GLY A 710 -26.56 -28.42 16.74
C GLY A 710 -25.88 -27.96 18.05
N SER A 711 -24.98 -26.97 18.00
CA SER A 711 -24.21 -26.56 19.18
C SER A 711 -25.07 -25.78 20.19
N THR A 712 -25.43 -26.43 21.31
CA THR A 712 -26.07 -25.74 22.44
C THR A 712 -25.19 -24.63 23.00
N PHE A 713 -23.87 -24.76 22.87
CA PHE A 713 -22.90 -23.75 23.30
C PHE A 713 -23.14 -22.39 22.66
N PHE A 714 -23.42 -22.34 21.35
CA PHE A 714 -23.67 -21.06 20.67
C PHE A 714 -24.96 -20.42 21.18
N LYS A 715 -26.05 -21.21 21.28
CA LYS A 715 -27.32 -20.73 21.85
C LYS A 715 -27.13 -20.17 23.26
N ASP A 716 -26.41 -20.87 24.12
CA ASP A 716 -26.12 -20.44 25.48
C ASP A 716 -25.23 -19.19 25.54
N LEU A 717 -24.22 -19.12 24.66
CA LEU A 717 -23.32 -17.96 24.53
C LEU A 717 -24.10 -16.70 24.19
N ILE A 718 -24.93 -16.77 23.15
CA ILE A 718 -25.79 -15.68 22.71
C ILE A 718 -26.70 -15.28 23.86
N LEU A 719 -27.44 -16.23 24.44
CA LEU A 719 -28.36 -15.93 25.55
C LEU A 719 -27.68 -15.21 26.71
N THR A 720 -26.43 -15.52 27.04
CA THR A 720 -25.71 -14.80 28.12
C THR A 720 -25.16 -13.46 27.69
N VAL A 721 -24.65 -13.31 26.47
CA VAL A 721 -24.23 -11.99 25.94
C VAL A 721 -25.44 -11.05 25.90
N LEU A 722 -26.60 -11.57 25.49
CA LEU A 722 -27.87 -10.84 25.43
C LEU A 722 -28.44 -10.49 26.82
N ARG A 723 -28.33 -11.41 27.79
CA ARG A 723 -28.79 -11.22 29.18
C ARG A 723 -27.80 -10.42 30.05
N GLY A 724 -26.54 -10.28 29.65
CA GLY A 724 -25.51 -9.54 30.37
C GLY A 724 -25.74 -8.02 30.34
N ARG A 725 -25.37 -7.33 31.44
CA ARG A 725 -25.30 -5.85 31.56
C ARG A 725 -24.33 -5.23 30.51
N PRO A 726 -24.41 -3.92 30.22
CA PRO A 726 -24.16 -3.31 28.90
C PRO A 726 -22.68 -3.06 28.62
N GLY A 727 -21.90 -4.13 28.43
CA GLY A 727 -20.50 -4.02 27.97
C GLY A 727 -20.33 -4.15 26.46
N ALA A 728 -21.28 -4.77 25.75
CA ALA A 728 -21.21 -4.96 24.31
C ALA A 728 -21.93 -3.83 23.58
N ASP A 729 -21.24 -3.20 22.63
CA ASP A 729 -21.83 -2.20 21.73
C ASP A 729 -23.01 -2.82 20.95
N PRO A 730 -24.24 -2.28 21.10
CA PRO A 730 -25.42 -2.76 20.39
C PRO A 730 -25.27 -2.76 18.86
N LEU A 731 -24.51 -1.81 18.30
CA LEU A 731 -24.24 -1.71 16.86
C LEU A 731 -23.48 -2.95 16.38
N ARG A 732 -22.35 -3.22 17.04
CA ARG A 732 -21.50 -4.36 16.73
C ARG A 732 -22.21 -5.69 16.94
N LEU A 733 -22.97 -5.82 18.01
CA LEU A 733 -23.71 -7.04 18.34
C LEU A 733 -24.73 -7.39 17.24
N CYS A 734 -25.48 -6.41 16.72
CA CYS A 734 -26.44 -6.65 15.65
C CYS A 734 -25.75 -7.13 14.36
N TYR A 735 -24.57 -6.59 14.05
CA TYR A 735 -23.78 -7.07 12.92
C TYR A 735 -23.25 -8.49 13.15
N ASP A 736 -22.74 -8.81 14.34
CA ASP A 736 -22.28 -10.16 14.68
C ASP A 736 -23.42 -11.19 14.57
N LEU A 737 -24.63 -10.83 15.00
CA LEU A 737 -25.84 -11.64 14.86
C LEU A 737 -26.24 -11.84 13.38
N PHE A 738 -26.14 -10.79 12.56
CA PHE A 738 -26.25 -10.92 11.10
C PHE A 738 -25.18 -11.86 10.56
N LEU A 739 -23.93 -11.75 10.99
CA LEU A 739 -22.86 -12.60 10.44
C LEU A 739 -23.10 -14.08 10.73
N LEU A 740 -23.72 -14.39 11.86
CA LEU A 740 -24.08 -15.72 12.33
C LEU A 740 -25.47 -16.19 11.87
N ASP A 741 -26.23 -15.34 11.17
CA ASP A 741 -27.59 -15.61 10.70
C ASP A 741 -28.54 -16.00 11.86
N MET A 742 -28.61 -15.10 12.85
CA MET A 742 -29.45 -15.25 14.03
C MET A 742 -30.15 -13.92 14.33
N PHE A 743 -31.45 -13.97 14.54
CA PHE A 743 -32.24 -12.80 14.87
C PHE A 743 -32.57 -12.77 16.37
N ASP A 744 -32.46 -11.59 16.98
CA ASP A 744 -32.85 -11.34 18.38
C ASP A 744 -33.51 -9.96 18.51
N GLU A 745 -34.83 -9.93 18.58
CA GLU A 745 -35.61 -8.68 18.62
C GLU A 745 -35.20 -7.72 19.76
N PRO A 746 -34.96 -8.17 21.02
CA PRO A 746 -34.49 -7.29 22.09
C PRO A 746 -33.18 -6.54 21.77
N SER A 747 -32.22 -7.18 21.09
CA SER A 747 -30.97 -6.54 20.66
C SER A 747 -31.23 -5.42 19.67
N PHE A 748 -32.08 -5.68 18.69
CA PHE A 748 -32.44 -4.68 17.69
C PHE A 748 -33.28 -3.54 18.30
N LYS A 749 -34.10 -3.78 19.33
CA LYS A 749 -34.76 -2.69 20.10
C LYS A 749 -33.75 -1.81 20.84
N ARG A 750 -32.70 -2.39 21.44
CA ARG A 750 -31.62 -1.62 22.09
C ARG A 750 -30.84 -0.79 21.07
N LEU A 751 -30.58 -1.35 19.89
CA LEU A 751 -29.99 -0.64 18.76
C LEU A 751 -30.83 0.58 18.38
N GLU A 752 -32.15 0.43 18.19
CA GLU A 752 -33.05 1.54 17.86
C GLU A 752 -33.06 2.62 18.95
N THR A 753 -33.02 2.21 20.22
CA THR A 753 -32.93 3.15 21.36
C THR A 753 -31.61 3.93 21.33
N THR A 754 -30.52 3.27 20.96
CA THR A 754 -29.17 3.87 20.88
C THR A 754 -29.09 4.86 19.72
N ILE A 755 -29.56 4.45 18.53
CA ILE A 755 -29.55 5.29 17.33
C ILE A 755 -30.48 6.49 17.50
N ASN A 756 -31.67 6.31 18.06
CA ASN A 756 -32.64 7.40 18.21
C ASN A 756 -32.41 8.26 19.47
N SER A 757 -31.33 8.03 20.22
CA SER A 757 -31.00 8.82 21.41
C SER A 757 -30.51 10.22 21.02
N PRO A 758 -30.96 11.29 21.72
CA PRO A 758 -30.49 12.65 21.48
C PRO A 758 -29.03 12.88 21.91
N GLN A 759 -28.45 11.99 22.72
CA GLN A 759 -27.06 12.07 23.20
C GLN A 759 -26.12 11.09 22.47
N ARG A 760 -26.49 10.63 21.26
CA ARG A 760 -25.66 9.67 20.53
C ARG A 760 -24.36 10.32 20.03
N ASP A 761 -23.27 9.57 20.11
CA ASP A 761 -22.03 9.89 19.41
C ASP A 761 -22.19 9.66 17.90
N GLU A 762 -21.33 10.28 17.10
CA GLU A 762 -21.28 10.05 15.65
C GLU A 762 -20.95 8.58 15.35
N ILE A 763 -21.78 7.95 14.50
CA ILE A 763 -21.59 6.55 14.10
C ILE A 763 -20.66 6.50 12.89
N PRO A 764 -19.52 5.78 12.95
CA PRO A 764 -18.63 5.64 11.81
C PRO A 764 -19.32 5.04 10.58
N LEU A 765 -18.94 5.51 9.38
CA LEU A 765 -19.52 5.08 8.09
C LEU A 765 -19.63 3.54 7.95
N GLU A 766 -18.56 2.81 8.25
CA GLU A 766 -18.54 1.35 8.10
C GLU A 766 -19.54 0.68 9.03
N GLU A 767 -19.66 1.17 10.26
CA GLU A 767 -20.57 0.60 11.25
C GLU A 767 -22.03 0.91 10.88
N ALA A 768 -22.32 2.13 10.40
CA ALA A 768 -23.63 2.47 9.88
C ALA A 768 -24.05 1.57 8.70
N CYS A 769 -23.15 1.30 7.76
CA CYS A 769 -23.42 0.40 6.62
C CYS A 769 -23.63 -1.06 7.07
N ARG A 770 -22.83 -1.55 8.02
CA ARG A 770 -22.97 -2.88 8.62
C ARG A 770 -24.32 -3.05 9.31
N VAL A 771 -24.72 -2.07 10.12
CA VAL A 771 -26.01 -2.06 10.82
C VAL A 771 -27.16 -2.06 9.82
N LEU A 772 -27.11 -1.21 8.79
CA LEU A 772 -28.11 -1.17 7.73
C LEU A 772 -28.21 -2.49 6.95
N ALA A 773 -27.09 -3.15 6.68
CA ALA A 773 -27.09 -4.47 6.06
C ALA A 773 -27.78 -5.53 6.95
N SER A 774 -27.54 -5.50 8.25
CA SER A 774 -28.19 -6.38 9.23
C SER A 774 -29.69 -6.14 9.30
N LEU A 775 -30.11 -4.87 9.40
CA LEU A 775 -31.51 -4.47 9.44
C LEU A 775 -32.25 -4.87 8.16
N GLY A 776 -31.63 -4.64 6.99
CA GLY A 776 -32.17 -5.03 5.69
C GLY A 776 -32.31 -6.55 5.53
N TYR A 777 -31.30 -7.32 5.95
CA TYR A 777 -31.36 -8.79 5.87
C TYR A 777 -32.52 -9.35 6.69
N PHE A 778 -32.67 -8.92 7.95
CA PHE A 778 -33.72 -9.39 8.85
C PHE A 778 -35.08 -8.70 8.67
N CYS A 779 -35.18 -7.73 7.75
CA CYS A 779 -36.40 -6.91 7.57
C CYS A 779 -36.91 -6.32 8.88
N TYR A 780 -36.02 -5.71 9.67
CA TYR A 780 -36.36 -5.12 10.96
C TYR A 780 -36.08 -3.60 11.00
N GLY A 781 -36.82 -2.89 11.85
CA GLY A 781 -36.56 -1.52 12.27
C GLY A 781 -37.61 -0.50 11.83
N GLN A 782 -37.67 0.63 12.54
CA GLN A 782 -38.53 1.77 12.23
C GLN A 782 -37.92 2.68 11.14
N PRO A 783 -38.74 3.38 10.33
CA PRO A 783 -38.25 4.33 9.32
C PRO A 783 -37.27 5.36 9.87
N SER A 784 -37.52 5.90 11.08
CA SER A 784 -36.64 6.88 11.72
C SER A 784 -35.22 6.37 11.95
N THR A 785 -35.06 5.08 12.27
CA THR A 785 -33.75 4.45 12.47
C THR A 785 -32.98 4.40 11.15
N TYR A 786 -33.65 4.06 10.04
CA TYR A 786 -33.04 4.05 8.71
C TYR A 786 -32.70 5.46 8.24
N ASP A 787 -33.59 6.43 8.44
CA ASP A 787 -33.35 7.84 8.13
C ASP A 787 -32.11 8.36 8.86
N ALA A 788 -31.99 8.06 10.15
CA ALA A 788 -30.87 8.54 10.94
C ALA A 788 -29.54 7.90 10.52
N LEU A 789 -29.52 6.62 10.15
CA LEU A 789 -28.32 5.93 9.65
C LEU A 789 -27.95 6.38 8.23
N LEU A 790 -28.92 6.51 7.33
CA LEU A 790 -28.70 7.02 5.97
C LEU A 790 -28.28 8.49 5.98
N GLY A 791 -28.75 9.27 6.95
CA GLY A 791 -28.28 10.63 7.21
C GLY A 791 -26.81 10.69 7.62
N GLU A 792 -26.35 9.80 8.52
CA GLU A 792 -24.92 9.70 8.86
C GLU A 792 -24.08 9.31 7.63
N ILE A 793 -24.56 8.35 6.82
CA ILE A 793 -23.86 7.91 5.61
C ILE A 793 -23.75 9.04 4.58
N ALA A 794 -24.80 9.84 4.42
CA ALA A 794 -24.80 10.98 3.50
C ALA A 794 -23.73 12.02 3.85
N ARG A 795 -23.36 12.18 5.13
CA ARG A 795 -22.25 13.07 5.56
C ARG A 795 -20.89 12.60 5.05
N PHE A 796 -20.73 11.30 4.79
CA PHE A 796 -19.50 10.68 4.32
C PHE A 796 -19.57 10.26 2.85
N GLU A 797 -20.41 10.90 2.03
CA GLU A 797 -20.69 10.50 0.64
C GLU A 797 -19.40 10.35 -0.20
N ALA A 798 -18.42 11.25 -0.05
CA ALA A 798 -17.13 11.15 -0.74
C ALA A 798 -16.31 9.91 -0.35
N SER A 799 -16.39 9.48 0.90
CA SER A 799 -15.71 8.29 1.43
C SER A 799 -16.49 7.00 1.12
N LEU A 800 -17.82 7.07 1.01
CA LEU A 800 -18.68 5.94 0.69
C LEU A 800 -18.32 5.32 -0.66
N TYR A 801 -18.14 6.14 -1.71
CA TYR A 801 -17.82 5.64 -3.05
C TYR A 801 -16.39 5.07 -3.17
N GLN A 802 -15.52 5.37 -2.21
CA GLN A 802 -14.19 4.76 -2.09
C GLN A 802 -14.24 3.42 -1.32
N ASN A 803 -15.23 3.22 -0.44
CA ASN A 803 -15.37 2.02 0.37
C ASN A 803 -16.28 0.98 -0.29
N ARG A 804 -15.66 0.08 -1.06
CA ARG A 804 -16.35 -1.00 -1.79
C ARG A 804 -17.29 -1.84 -0.91
N GLN A 805 -16.89 -2.20 0.31
CA GLN A 805 -17.72 -3.05 1.18
C GLN A 805 -19.00 -2.33 1.61
N CYS A 806 -18.88 -1.06 2.00
CA CYS A 806 -20.03 -0.22 2.34
C CYS A 806 -20.98 -0.06 1.15
N LEU A 807 -20.45 0.19 -0.04
CA LEU A 807 -21.26 0.36 -1.24
C LEU A 807 -22.01 -0.92 -1.64
N VAL A 808 -21.38 -2.09 -1.49
CA VAL A 808 -22.02 -3.40 -1.71
C VAL A 808 -23.17 -3.62 -0.72
N GLN A 809 -22.97 -3.29 0.56
CA GLN A 809 -23.99 -3.40 1.59
C GLN A 809 -25.19 -2.49 1.32
N LEU A 810 -24.95 -1.21 0.98
CA LEU A 810 -26.03 -0.26 0.69
C LEU A 810 -26.76 -0.56 -0.61
N LYS A 811 -26.07 -1.00 -1.65
CA LYS A 811 -26.74 -1.48 -2.87
C LYS A 811 -27.60 -2.71 -2.61
N SER A 812 -27.15 -3.62 -1.73
CA SER A 812 -27.95 -4.78 -1.34
C SER A 812 -29.22 -4.34 -0.60
N LEU A 813 -29.12 -3.34 0.28
CA LEU A 813 -30.26 -2.73 0.94
C LEU A 813 -31.24 -2.06 -0.04
N GLU A 814 -30.73 -1.27 -1.00
CA GLU A 814 -31.55 -0.63 -2.04
C GLU A 814 -32.34 -1.66 -2.86
N ILE A 815 -31.69 -2.74 -3.28
CA ILE A 815 -32.36 -3.84 -3.97
C ILE A 815 -33.43 -4.45 -3.06
N GLY A 816 -33.14 -4.64 -1.78
CA GLY A 816 -34.09 -5.13 -0.78
C GLY A 816 -35.38 -4.32 -0.77
N PHE A 817 -35.29 -2.99 -0.67
CA PHE A 817 -36.46 -2.10 -0.76
C PHE A 817 -37.20 -2.23 -2.09
N ARG A 818 -36.48 -2.35 -3.21
CA ARG A 818 -37.08 -2.45 -4.55
C ARG A 818 -37.85 -3.74 -4.78
N ILE A 819 -37.40 -4.84 -4.18
CA ILE A 819 -38.09 -6.14 -4.28
C ILE A 819 -39.12 -6.37 -3.17
N GLY A 820 -39.30 -5.40 -2.26
CA GLY A 820 -40.19 -5.52 -1.10
C GLY A 820 -39.64 -6.36 0.05
N HIS A 821 -38.34 -6.67 0.06
CA HIS A 821 -37.65 -7.28 1.21
C HIS A 821 -37.16 -6.18 2.16
N SER A 822 -38.11 -5.52 2.81
CA SER A 822 -37.85 -4.45 3.78
C SER A 822 -38.94 -4.44 4.85
N ALA A 823 -38.62 -3.90 6.03
CA ALA A 823 -39.57 -3.78 7.15
C ALA A 823 -40.77 -2.87 6.81
N PHE A 824 -40.60 -1.96 5.86
CA PHE A 824 -41.58 -0.97 5.43
C PHE A 824 -41.31 -0.54 3.98
N SER A 825 -42.26 0.18 3.36
CA SER A 825 -42.12 0.72 2.00
C SER A 825 -41.10 1.86 1.94
N ILE A 826 -40.33 1.97 0.86
CA ILE A 826 -39.35 3.05 0.64
C ILE A 826 -39.97 4.46 0.76
N SER A 827 -41.27 4.59 0.46
CA SER A 827 -42.03 5.84 0.61
C SER A 827 -42.16 6.33 2.06
N ASN A 828 -41.93 5.47 3.04
CA ASN A 828 -41.96 5.83 4.46
C ASN A 828 -40.65 6.50 4.94
N LEU A 829 -39.60 6.49 4.13
CA LEU A 829 -38.35 7.18 4.43
C LEU A 829 -38.45 8.67 4.11
N SER A 830 -37.64 9.49 4.76
CA SER A 830 -37.50 10.90 4.41
C SER A 830 -37.04 11.10 2.95
N PRO A 831 -37.40 12.21 2.30
CA PRO A 831 -36.94 12.52 0.94
C PRO A 831 -35.42 12.48 0.79
N SER A 832 -34.68 12.91 1.83
CA SER A 832 -33.22 12.85 1.86
C SER A 832 -32.70 11.41 1.82
N ALA A 833 -33.26 10.51 2.63
CA ALA A 833 -32.86 9.11 2.66
C ALA A 833 -33.21 8.39 1.35
N GLN A 834 -34.38 8.68 0.77
CA GLN A 834 -34.77 8.20 -0.56
C GLN A 834 -33.76 8.66 -1.63
N GLN A 835 -33.36 9.93 -1.59
CA GLN A 835 -32.36 10.47 -2.52
C GLN A 835 -30.99 9.80 -2.35
N THR A 836 -30.55 9.54 -1.11
CA THR A 836 -29.31 8.80 -0.84
C THR A 836 -29.35 7.39 -1.45
N LEU A 837 -30.45 6.63 -1.24
CA LEU A 837 -30.61 5.30 -1.84
C LEU A 837 -30.66 5.36 -3.37
N LEU A 838 -31.29 6.39 -3.95
CA LEU A 838 -31.31 6.61 -5.39
C LEU A 838 -29.89 6.86 -5.94
N ARG A 839 -29.07 7.66 -5.26
CA ARG A 839 -27.66 7.87 -5.66
C ARG A 839 -26.86 6.56 -5.54
N VAL A 840 -27.06 5.80 -4.46
CA VAL A 840 -26.45 4.47 -4.29
C VAL A 840 -26.84 3.51 -5.42
N ARG A 841 -28.08 3.54 -5.89
CA ARG A 841 -28.54 2.74 -7.04
C ARG A 841 -27.68 3.00 -8.27
N HIS A 842 -27.39 4.25 -8.58
CA HIS A 842 -26.64 4.66 -9.77
C HIS A 842 -25.12 4.60 -9.62
N ALA A 843 -24.59 4.53 -8.40
CA ALA A 843 -23.16 4.46 -8.16
C ALA A 843 -22.51 3.19 -8.74
N GLU A 844 -21.29 3.28 -9.27
CA GLU A 844 -20.56 2.10 -9.75
C GLU A 844 -19.74 1.46 -8.62
N VAL A 845 -19.68 0.13 -8.60
CA VAL A 845 -18.79 -0.60 -7.67
C VAL A 845 -17.47 -0.87 -8.39
N ALA A 846 -16.42 -0.13 -7.99
CA ALA A 846 -15.09 -0.29 -8.59
C ALA A 846 -14.55 -1.73 -8.45
N ASP A 847 -13.92 -2.24 -9.52
CA ASP A 847 -13.15 -3.50 -9.53
C ASP A 847 -13.90 -4.77 -9.05
N LEU A 848 -15.13 -5.01 -9.50
CA LEU A 848 -15.83 -6.30 -9.27
C LEU A 848 -15.08 -7.53 -9.85
N SER A 849 -14.14 -7.32 -10.78
CA SER A 849 -13.40 -8.36 -11.51
C SER A 849 -12.18 -8.94 -10.76
N ARG A 850 -11.65 -8.26 -9.73
CA ARG A 850 -10.40 -8.65 -9.04
C ARG A 850 -10.53 -9.85 -8.09
N ASP A 851 -11.71 -10.13 -7.56
CA ASP A 851 -11.92 -11.20 -6.56
C ASP A 851 -12.25 -12.58 -7.16
N ALA A 852 -12.32 -12.67 -8.49
CA ALA A 852 -12.73 -13.88 -9.19
C ALA A 852 -11.79 -14.18 -10.37
N ALA A 853 -10.48 -14.32 -10.12
CA ALA A 853 -9.71 -15.21 -10.98
C ALA A 853 -10.40 -16.58 -10.89
N PRO A 854 -11.02 -17.08 -11.98
CA PRO A 854 -11.79 -18.31 -11.89
C PRO A 854 -10.81 -19.44 -11.62
N THR A 855 -10.95 -20.10 -10.47
CA THR A 855 -10.24 -21.33 -10.12
C THR A 855 -10.54 -22.40 -11.18
N GLY A 856 -9.64 -23.39 -11.37
CA GLY A 856 -9.81 -24.44 -12.39
C GLY A 856 -11.24 -25.02 -12.43
N TRP A 857 -11.79 -25.38 -11.27
CA TRP A 857 -13.16 -25.93 -11.20
C TRP A 857 -14.27 -24.93 -11.60
N THR A 858 -14.12 -23.63 -11.33
CA THR A 858 -15.10 -22.63 -11.79
C THR A 858 -15.01 -22.42 -13.30
N GLN A 859 -13.83 -22.58 -13.89
CA GLN A 859 -13.68 -22.62 -15.34
C GLN A 859 -14.31 -23.89 -15.92
N ASP A 860 -14.20 -25.02 -15.24
CA ASP A 860 -14.86 -26.27 -15.64
C ASP A 860 -16.39 -26.15 -15.59
N VAL A 861 -16.96 -25.58 -14.52
CA VAL A 861 -18.40 -25.30 -14.45
C VAL A 861 -18.84 -24.43 -15.63
N ARG A 862 -18.08 -23.36 -15.93
CA ARG A 862 -18.35 -22.48 -17.08
C ARG A 862 -18.24 -23.21 -18.42
N ARG A 863 -17.24 -24.09 -18.57
CA ARG A 863 -16.99 -24.90 -19.77
C ARG A 863 -18.14 -25.86 -20.02
N ILE A 864 -18.52 -26.65 -19.01
CA ILE A 864 -19.62 -27.62 -19.12
C ILE A 864 -20.94 -26.91 -19.36
N ALA A 865 -21.20 -25.79 -18.67
CA ALA A 865 -22.38 -24.96 -18.95
C ALA A 865 -22.43 -24.50 -20.43
N GLY A 866 -21.27 -24.13 -21.00
CA GLY A 866 -21.16 -23.79 -22.42
C GLY A 866 -21.33 -24.98 -23.38
N GLN A 867 -21.17 -26.22 -22.90
CA GLN A 867 -21.40 -27.44 -23.68
C GLN A 867 -22.86 -27.90 -23.62
N VAL A 868 -23.51 -27.75 -22.46
CA VAL A 868 -24.89 -28.19 -22.22
C VAL A 868 -25.91 -27.21 -22.79
N CYS A 869 -25.58 -25.92 -22.84
CA CYS A 869 -26.54 -24.88 -23.20
C CYS A 869 -26.08 -24.04 -24.40
N ASN A 870 -27.03 -23.71 -25.27
CA ASN A 870 -26.80 -23.04 -26.55
C ASN A 870 -26.14 -21.65 -26.42
N ARG A 871 -26.30 -20.95 -25.29
CA ARG A 871 -25.64 -19.65 -25.01
C ARG A 871 -25.36 -19.46 -23.52
N THR A 872 -24.13 -19.01 -23.23
CA THR A 872 -23.67 -18.63 -21.89
C THR A 872 -23.16 -17.19 -21.88
N TYR A 873 -23.46 -16.46 -20.81
CA TYR A 873 -23.01 -15.08 -20.59
C TYR A 873 -22.23 -15.01 -19.29
N PHE A 874 -20.98 -14.55 -19.36
CA PHE A 874 -20.10 -14.52 -18.18
C PHE A 874 -19.90 -13.10 -17.67
N ASN A 875 -19.70 -12.98 -16.35
CA ASN A 875 -19.34 -11.75 -15.65
C ASN A 875 -20.38 -10.61 -15.81
N ILE A 876 -21.67 -10.94 -15.83
CA ILE A 876 -22.75 -9.95 -15.91
C ILE A 876 -22.95 -9.31 -14.54
N THR A 877 -22.95 -7.98 -14.50
CA THR A 877 -23.20 -7.22 -13.28
C THR A 877 -24.69 -7.06 -13.02
N VAL A 878 -25.15 -7.52 -11.86
CA VAL A 878 -26.51 -7.35 -11.36
C VAL A 878 -26.43 -6.66 -10.00
N GLY A 879 -26.65 -5.34 -9.98
CA GLY A 879 -26.47 -4.55 -8.77
C GLY A 879 -25.02 -4.60 -8.27
N PRO A 880 -24.76 -5.02 -7.01
CA PRO A 880 -23.40 -5.20 -6.50
C PRO A 880 -22.79 -6.58 -6.82
N PHE A 881 -23.49 -7.44 -7.57
CA PHE A 881 -23.10 -8.83 -7.80
C PHE A 881 -22.59 -9.05 -9.22
N LEU A 882 -21.59 -9.91 -9.35
CA LEU A 882 -21.12 -10.45 -10.63
C LEU A 882 -21.65 -11.89 -10.75
N VAL A 883 -22.36 -12.17 -11.84
CA VAL A 883 -23.15 -13.38 -12.04
C VAL A 883 -22.91 -13.93 -13.45
N ASP A 884 -22.83 -15.25 -13.58
CA ASP A 884 -22.77 -15.94 -14.87
C ASP A 884 -24.18 -16.49 -15.21
N PHE A 885 -24.60 -16.42 -16.47
CA PHE A 885 -25.94 -16.81 -16.91
C PHE A 885 -25.90 -17.86 -18.00
N VAL A 886 -26.92 -18.72 -17.99
CA VAL A 886 -27.15 -19.77 -18.97
C VAL A 886 -28.60 -19.69 -19.45
N ARG A 887 -28.81 -19.73 -20.78
CA ARG A 887 -30.16 -19.64 -21.35
C ARG A 887 -30.84 -21.01 -21.38
N THR A 888 -32.12 -21.06 -20.97
CA THR A 888 -32.88 -22.32 -20.82
C THR A 888 -33.84 -22.65 -21.98
N SER A 889 -33.98 -21.80 -23.02
CA SER A 889 -34.89 -22.07 -24.15
C SER A 889 -34.39 -21.55 -25.52
N ASP A 890 -34.85 -22.22 -26.59
CA ASP A 890 -34.41 -22.09 -28.00
C ASP A 890 -35.04 -20.92 -28.80
N GLY A 891 -35.49 -19.87 -28.13
CA GLY A 891 -36.07 -18.70 -28.81
C GLY A 891 -35.06 -17.94 -29.68
N THR A 892 -35.48 -17.55 -30.89
CA THR A 892 -34.71 -16.82 -31.91
C THR A 892 -34.00 -15.55 -31.38
N PRO A 893 -32.90 -15.11 -32.04
CA PRO A 893 -31.94 -14.21 -31.44
C PRO A 893 -32.37 -12.75 -31.60
N GLN A 894 -32.62 -12.04 -30.50
CA GLN A 894 -32.44 -10.60 -30.52
C GLN A 894 -31.02 -10.25 -30.06
N THR A 895 -30.31 -9.68 -31.02
CA THR A 895 -28.96 -9.14 -31.00
C THR A 895 -28.79 -8.00 -29.98
N LYS A 896 -27.62 -7.97 -29.35
CA LYS A 896 -27.01 -6.84 -28.61
C LYS A 896 -27.77 -6.32 -27.37
N LEU A 897 -27.29 -6.73 -26.20
CA LEU A 897 -27.58 -6.08 -24.89
C LEU A 897 -26.85 -4.72 -24.77
N ASP A 898 -26.95 -3.84 -25.77
CA ASP A 898 -26.27 -2.54 -25.84
C ASP A 898 -27.14 -1.34 -25.39
N LYS A 899 -28.28 -1.56 -24.73
CA LYS A 899 -29.13 -0.47 -24.20
C LYS A 899 -29.57 -0.73 -22.74
N GLY A 900 -29.89 0.38 -22.06
CA GLY A 900 -30.25 0.62 -20.65
C GLY A 900 -30.59 -0.55 -19.69
N GLY A 901 -30.30 -0.33 -18.39
CA GLY A 901 -30.32 -1.34 -17.33
C GLY A 901 -31.63 -2.10 -17.08
N ASP A 902 -32.80 -1.59 -17.48
CA ASP A 902 -34.09 -2.27 -17.25
C ASP A 902 -34.47 -3.25 -18.38
N GLU A 903 -34.02 -3.04 -19.63
CA GLU A 903 -34.23 -3.98 -20.76
C GLU A 903 -33.31 -5.22 -20.64
N ARG A 904 -32.12 -5.07 -20.05
CA ARG A 904 -31.22 -6.20 -19.73
C ARG A 904 -31.85 -7.19 -18.74
N LEU A 905 -32.64 -6.69 -17.78
CA LEU A 905 -33.33 -7.53 -16.78
C LEU A 905 -34.41 -8.41 -17.40
N GLN A 906 -35.12 -7.95 -18.44
CA GLN A 906 -36.10 -8.78 -19.16
C GLN A 906 -35.45 -9.94 -19.93
N ALA A 907 -34.30 -9.71 -20.57
CA ALA A 907 -33.55 -10.77 -21.25
C ALA A 907 -32.94 -11.79 -20.28
N VAL A 908 -32.57 -11.35 -19.07
CA VAL A 908 -31.99 -12.20 -18.02
C VAL A 908 -33.04 -13.09 -17.33
N ARG A 909 -34.33 -12.72 -17.33
CA ARG A 909 -35.42 -13.55 -16.77
C ARG A 909 -35.67 -14.87 -17.52
N GLN A 910 -35.12 -15.04 -18.72
CA GLN A 910 -35.12 -16.30 -19.48
C GLN A 910 -33.84 -17.12 -19.26
N CYS A 911 -33.00 -16.72 -18.31
CA CYS A 911 -31.71 -17.32 -18.03
C CYS A 911 -31.63 -17.75 -16.56
N VAL A 912 -30.89 -18.82 -16.32
CA VAL A 912 -30.53 -19.29 -14.98
C VAL A 912 -29.14 -18.76 -14.65
N ALA A 913 -29.01 -18.10 -13.50
CA ALA A 913 -27.74 -17.67 -12.95
C ALA A 913 -26.98 -18.87 -12.38
N LEU A 914 -25.80 -19.16 -12.91
CA LEU A 914 -24.87 -20.11 -12.32
C LEU A 914 -24.07 -19.43 -11.22
N GLU A 915 -24.17 -19.96 -10.00
CA GLU A 915 -23.41 -19.47 -8.87
C GLU A 915 -22.46 -20.56 -8.33
N PRO A 916 -21.17 -20.51 -8.68
CA PRO A 916 -20.18 -21.40 -8.08
C PRO A 916 -19.96 -21.05 -6.60
N LEU A 917 -20.36 -21.94 -5.71
CA LEU A 917 -20.23 -21.77 -4.26
C LEU A 917 -18.86 -22.28 -3.78
N LYS A 918 -18.02 -21.34 -3.32
CA LYS A 918 -16.74 -21.62 -2.66
C LYS A 918 -16.96 -21.87 -1.17
N GLY A 919 -15.97 -22.46 -0.48
CA GLY A 919 -16.05 -22.71 0.97
C GLY A 919 -16.38 -21.47 1.83
N GLN A 920 -16.02 -20.26 1.37
CA GLN A 920 -16.37 -19.00 2.05
C GLN A 920 -17.87 -18.65 1.99
N CYS A 921 -18.63 -19.27 1.08
CA CYS A 921 -20.08 -19.08 0.96
C CYS A 921 -20.84 -19.86 2.05
N PHE A 922 -20.18 -20.79 2.73
CA PHE A 922 -20.78 -21.63 3.76
C PHE A 922 -20.26 -21.26 5.14
N TYR A 923 -21.09 -21.50 6.15
CA TYR A 923 -20.64 -21.46 7.53
C TYR A 923 -19.60 -22.55 7.78
N ARG A 924 -18.48 -22.17 8.38
CA ARG A 924 -17.47 -23.11 8.81
C ARG A 924 -18.05 -24.00 9.92
N GLY A 925 -17.89 -25.30 9.78
CA GLY A 925 -18.45 -26.31 10.68
C GLY A 925 -19.87 -26.75 10.38
N SER A 926 -20.40 -26.36 9.22
CA SER A 926 -21.68 -26.84 8.69
C SER A 926 -21.51 -27.94 7.62
N ASP A 927 -20.31 -28.51 7.44
CA ASP A 927 -20.01 -29.46 6.36
C ASP A 927 -20.41 -28.94 4.98
N ASP A 928 -20.13 -27.65 4.72
CA ASP A 928 -20.46 -26.95 3.47
C ASP A 928 -21.95 -27.03 3.05
N SER A 929 -22.86 -27.14 4.02
CA SER A 929 -24.30 -27.28 3.76
C SER A 929 -25.12 -26.03 4.08
N GLU A 930 -24.66 -25.19 5.01
CA GLU A 930 -25.37 -23.98 5.43
C GLU A 930 -24.70 -22.74 4.85
N LEU A 931 -25.39 -22.05 3.95
CA LEU A 931 -24.93 -20.78 3.40
C LEU A 931 -24.79 -19.71 4.49
N THR A 932 -23.78 -18.86 4.35
CA THR A 932 -23.64 -17.64 5.17
C THR A 932 -24.82 -16.69 4.94
N SER A 933 -25.15 -15.85 5.92
CA SER A 933 -26.16 -14.79 5.77
C SER A 933 -25.94 -13.92 4.53
N SER A 934 -24.68 -13.58 4.23
CA SER A 934 -24.34 -12.77 3.05
C SER A 934 -24.65 -13.50 1.73
N SER A 935 -24.38 -14.81 1.65
CA SER A 935 -24.73 -15.64 0.50
C SER A 935 -26.24 -15.87 0.40
N LYS A 936 -26.93 -16.14 1.51
CA LYS A 936 -28.40 -16.25 1.57
C LYS A 936 -29.06 -14.96 1.10
N TYR A 937 -28.58 -13.81 1.59
CA TYR A 937 -29.13 -12.52 1.23
C TYR A 937 -28.93 -12.22 -0.25
N ARG A 938 -27.74 -12.49 -0.80
CA ARG A 938 -27.48 -12.40 -2.24
C ARG A 938 -28.45 -13.24 -3.06
N HIS A 939 -28.66 -14.52 -2.71
CA HIS A 939 -29.60 -15.40 -3.43
C HIS A 939 -31.02 -14.89 -3.34
N LEU A 940 -31.45 -14.40 -2.16
CA LEU A 940 -32.75 -13.80 -1.95
C LEU A 940 -32.94 -12.57 -2.85
N LEU A 941 -31.95 -11.68 -2.91
CA LEU A 941 -32.01 -10.46 -3.72
C LEU A 941 -32.05 -10.77 -5.22
N LEU A 942 -31.24 -11.71 -5.70
CA LEU A 942 -31.27 -12.14 -7.10
C LEU A 942 -32.62 -12.76 -7.47
N ARG A 943 -33.15 -13.67 -6.64
CA ARG A 943 -34.48 -14.28 -6.85
C ARG A 943 -35.59 -13.25 -6.83
N GLY A 944 -35.54 -12.28 -5.92
CA GLY A 944 -36.50 -11.17 -5.86
C GLY A 944 -36.49 -10.28 -7.10
N LEU A 945 -35.37 -10.21 -7.82
CA LEU A 945 -35.29 -9.54 -9.13
C LEU A 945 -35.84 -10.38 -10.30
N GLY A 946 -36.32 -11.60 -10.01
CA GLY A 946 -36.81 -12.56 -11.01
C GLY A 946 -35.70 -13.38 -11.65
N ILE A 947 -34.55 -13.51 -10.99
CA ILE A 947 -33.41 -14.31 -11.48
C ILE A 947 -33.41 -15.66 -10.79
N GLU A 948 -33.57 -16.73 -11.56
CA GLU A 948 -33.40 -18.08 -11.04
C GLU A 948 -31.89 -18.34 -10.79
N VAL A 949 -31.55 -18.82 -9.60
CA VAL A 949 -30.15 -19.08 -9.20
C VAL A 949 -29.95 -20.58 -9.04
N CYS A 950 -29.00 -21.13 -9.78
CA CYS A 950 -28.49 -22.49 -9.66
C CYS A 950 -27.15 -22.48 -8.92
N PRO A 951 -27.14 -22.76 -7.61
CA PRO A 951 -25.93 -22.89 -6.84
C PRO A 951 -25.20 -24.20 -7.19
N VAL A 952 -23.90 -24.12 -7.46
CA VAL A 952 -23.05 -25.29 -7.71
C VAL A 952 -21.96 -25.36 -6.65
N SER A 953 -22.08 -26.30 -5.71
CA SER A 953 -21.05 -26.50 -4.68
C SER A 953 -19.87 -27.29 -5.22
N ARG A 954 -18.66 -26.97 -4.75
CA ARG A 954 -17.44 -27.67 -5.17
C ARG A 954 -17.48 -29.18 -4.84
N GLN A 955 -18.04 -29.58 -3.71
CA GLN A 955 -18.14 -30.99 -3.32
C GLN A 955 -19.07 -31.77 -4.25
N GLN A 956 -20.28 -31.24 -4.50
CA GLN A 956 -21.24 -31.84 -5.43
C GLN A 956 -20.64 -31.97 -6.83
N TRP A 957 -19.87 -30.96 -7.27
CA TRP A 957 -19.16 -30.98 -8.55
C TRP A 957 -18.03 -32.02 -8.59
N ALA A 958 -17.27 -32.17 -7.51
CA ALA A 958 -16.19 -33.15 -7.43
C ALA A 958 -16.74 -34.60 -7.50
N GLU A 959 -17.81 -34.88 -6.76
CA GLU A 959 -18.50 -36.19 -6.77
C GLU A 959 -19.05 -36.54 -8.16
N THR A 960 -19.69 -35.58 -8.84
CA THR A 960 -20.19 -35.78 -10.21
C THR A 960 -19.08 -35.91 -11.25
N SER A 961 -17.98 -35.17 -11.11
CA SER A 961 -16.82 -35.31 -12.01
C SER A 961 -16.16 -36.69 -11.87
N SER A 962 -16.09 -37.26 -10.66
CA SER A 962 -15.59 -38.62 -10.47
C SER A 962 -16.49 -39.68 -11.14
N LEU A 963 -17.81 -39.49 -11.14
CA LEU A 963 -18.79 -40.34 -11.83
C LEU A 963 -18.74 -40.21 -13.36
N SER A 964 -18.41 -39.03 -13.89
CA SER A 964 -18.28 -38.82 -15.34
C SER A 964 -17.10 -39.59 -15.95
N THR A 965 -16.01 -39.80 -15.19
CA THR A 965 -14.88 -40.64 -15.60
C THR A 965 -15.27 -42.12 -15.73
N THR A 966 -16.20 -42.59 -14.90
CA THR A 966 -16.70 -43.98 -14.93
C THR A 966 -17.67 -44.23 -16.09
N LEU A 967 -18.45 -43.22 -16.48
CA LEU A 967 -19.38 -43.30 -17.62
C LEU A 967 -18.70 -43.11 -18.99
N SER A 968 -17.49 -42.54 -19.04
CA SER A 968 -16.66 -42.51 -20.27
C SER A 968 -15.82 -43.79 -20.49
N LEU A 969 -15.90 -44.75 -19.55
CA LEU A 969 -15.22 -46.04 -19.60
C LEU A 969 -16.20 -47.23 -19.70
N SER A 970 -17.49 -46.98 -20.00
CA SER A 970 -18.52 -48.00 -20.24
C SER A 970 -19.05 -47.97 -21.66
#